data_AF-A0A8C8J790-F1
#
_entry.id   AF-A0A8C8J790-F1
#
_cell.length_a   1.000
_cell.length_b   1.000
_cell.length_c   1.000
_cell.angle_alpha   90.00
_cell.angle_beta   90.00
_cell.angle_gamma   90.00
#
_symmetry.space_group_name_H-M   'P 1'
#
loop_
_entity.id
_entity.type
_entity.pdbx_description
1 polymer ?
#
loop_
_entity_poly.entity_id
_entity_poly.type
_entity_poly.pdbx_seq_one_letter_code
_entity_poly.pdbx_strand_id
1 'polypeptide(L)'
;MSNPMVSSLLNKLVNYTNLTQGVTEHEEYENEEGVTKIRSPQMGTFIGVYLPCMQNILGVILFLRLTWIVGTAGILESFAIVVMCCTCTMLTAISMSAIATNGVVPAGGSYYMISRSLGPEFGGAVGLCFYLGTTFAGSMYILGTIEILLTYIVPNAAVFVAEKKEGEAEAMLNNMRVYGTCCLALMALVVFVGVKYVNKLALVFLACVVLSIMAIYAGVIKTVIEPPDFPICLLGNRSLQNHNFEKCVKTEVIKNVTYTTKLWELFCDSHHLNATCDEYFTLNNVTEIQGIPGLLSGVIKDNMWGDYGPSGMLVEKKRQSSVPAQDNSRDIYMPYVFNDISTFFTLLVGIYFPSVTGIMAGSNRSGDLRDAQRSIPFGTILAIATTSFIYMTCVVLFGACIEGVVLRDKFGDSVKKNLVIGTLAWPSPWVIVIGSFFSCCGAGLQSLTGAPRLLQAIARDGIVPFLQVFGHGKANGEPTWALLMTAGICEIGILIASLDAVAPILSMFFLMCYLFVNLACAVQTLLRTPNWRPRFKFYHWTLSFLGMSLCVSLMFISSWYYALVAMSIAGCIYKYIEYRGAEKEWGDGIRGLSLNAARYALIRLEEVQPHTKNWRPQLLVLLKLDSDLGVKHPRLLSFTTQLKAGKGLTIVSSVLEGTYMTLGAEAKSAEQNVKSAMHAERTKGFCHVVVSSNLRDGFSHLIQSAGLGGMKHNAVLMAWPGAWKQAEDSYPWKNFIETVRETTSAHQALLVAKNIDKFPSSEDRLGEGTIDVWWIVHDGGLLMLLPFLLRQHKVWRKCKMRIFTVAQMDDNSIQMKKDLQMFLYHLRLNAVVEVVEMHDSDIAAFTYEKTLVMEQRSQMLKQMQLSRNEREREIQSITDESRISIKRKKSSVVETLKAPNTLQAQLITKLGTKSHGNLNDNATATPDHRVHMTWTKDKLITEKNRNRSEPNVGVKDLFNMKPNQSNVRRMHTAVKLNEVVVNKSQGAQLVLLNMPGPPKTKGGDENYMEFLEVLMDGLDRVLLVRGGGREVITIYS
;
A
#
# COMPACT_ATOMS: atom_id res chain seq x y z
N MET A 1 21.22 43.75 26.33
CA MET A 1 19.93 44.44 26.21
C MET A 1 18.87 43.44 25.80
N SER A 2 17.79 43.32 26.56
CA SER A 2 16.67 42.43 26.30
C SER A 2 15.68 43.07 25.32
N ASN A 3 15.70 42.63 24.06
CA ASN A 3 14.60 42.94 23.14
C ASN A 3 13.30 42.34 23.70
N PRO A 4 12.19 43.11 23.83
CA PRO A 4 10.97 42.61 24.44
C PRO A 4 10.37 41.47 23.60
N MET A 5 9.92 40.39 24.26
CA MET A 5 9.31 39.25 23.55
C MET A 5 8.18 39.65 22.60
N VAL A 6 7.47 40.73 22.94
CA VAL A 6 6.39 41.32 22.13
C VAL A 6 6.88 41.82 20.77
N SER A 7 8.04 42.48 20.66
CA SER A 7 8.55 42.96 19.35
C SER A 7 9.04 41.80 18.47
N SER A 8 9.59 40.74 19.07
CA SER A 8 9.94 39.49 18.37
C SER A 8 8.69 38.75 17.88
N LEU A 9 7.61 38.74 18.67
CA LEU A 9 6.33 38.16 18.28
C LEU A 9 5.67 38.95 17.16
N LEU A 10 5.64 40.29 17.26
CA LEU A 10 5.11 41.19 16.23
C LEU A 10 5.89 41.06 14.92
N ASN A 11 7.23 41.03 14.94
CA ASN A 11 8.01 40.80 13.71
C ASN A 11 7.75 39.42 13.08
N LYS A 12 7.44 38.38 13.87
CA LYS A 12 7.01 37.07 13.34
C LYS A 12 5.59 37.09 12.77
N LEU A 13 4.69 37.90 13.33
CA LEU A 13 3.32 38.10 12.84
C LEU A 13 3.28 38.96 11.57
N VAL A 14 4.15 39.97 11.45
CA VAL A 14 4.31 40.80 10.23
C VAL A 14 4.80 39.97 9.04
N ASN A 15 5.56 38.90 9.29
CA ASN A 15 6.01 37.93 8.28
C ASN A 15 5.07 36.70 8.16
N TYR A 16 3.81 36.80 8.58
CA TYR A 16 2.83 35.71 8.43
C TYR A 16 2.41 35.52 6.97
N THR A 17 2.35 34.26 6.52
CA THR A 17 2.07 33.79 5.14
C THR A 17 0.92 34.51 4.40
N ASN A 18 -0.30 33.96 4.30
CA ASN A 18 -0.74 32.61 4.67
C ASN A 18 -0.60 31.56 3.53
N LEU A 19 0.00 31.97 2.41
CA LEU A 19 -0.13 31.34 1.09
C LEU A 19 0.67 30.04 0.90
N THR A 20 0.45 29.40 -0.26
CA THR A 20 1.10 28.13 -0.66
C THR A 20 2.48 28.35 -1.24
N GLN A 21 3.46 27.58 -0.80
CA GLN A 21 4.76 27.48 -1.48
C GLN A 21 4.60 26.91 -2.89
N GLY A 22 5.55 27.22 -3.78
CA GLY A 22 5.52 26.83 -5.19
C GLY A 22 6.89 26.38 -5.70
N VAL A 23 6.99 26.17 -7.02
CA VAL A 23 8.16 25.51 -7.64
C VAL A 23 9.47 26.27 -7.44
N THR A 24 9.45 27.60 -7.47
CA THR A 24 10.67 28.40 -7.25
C THR A 24 11.29 28.16 -5.88
N GLU A 25 10.49 27.91 -4.85
CA GLU A 25 10.99 27.64 -3.49
C GLU A 25 11.56 26.21 -3.38
N HIS A 26 11.07 25.27 -4.19
CA HIS A 26 11.66 23.93 -4.34
C HIS A 26 12.98 24.00 -5.11
N GLU A 27 13.04 24.76 -6.20
CA GLU A 27 14.25 24.98 -7.00
C GLU A 27 15.32 25.74 -6.21
N GLU A 28 14.95 26.76 -5.42
CA GLU A 28 15.87 27.44 -4.50
C GLU A 28 16.44 26.47 -3.44
N TYR A 29 15.60 25.61 -2.86
CA TYR A 29 16.03 24.62 -1.87
C TYR A 29 17.01 23.58 -2.44
N GLU A 30 16.75 23.03 -3.64
CA GLU A 30 17.67 22.09 -4.30
C GLU A 30 19.02 22.74 -4.66
N ASN A 31 19.03 24.04 -5.00
CA ASN A 31 20.26 24.77 -5.28
C ASN A 31 21.05 25.16 -4.00
N GLU A 32 20.36 25.45 -2.88
CA GLU A 32 21.02 25.82 -1.61
C GLU A 32 21.75 24.65 -0.92
N GLU A 33 21.48 23.38 -1.25
CA GLU A 33 22.27 22.25 -0.72
C GLU A 33 23.76 22.29 -1.15
N GLY A 34 24.11 23.11 -2.15
CA GLY A 34 25.48 23.28 -2.64
C GLY A 34 26.34 24.38 -1.98
N VAL A 35 25.74 25.38 -1.29
CA VAL A 35 26.48 26.56 -0.78
C VAL A 35 26.03 26.98 0.63
N THR A 36 26.95 27.50 1.43
CA THR A 36 26.79 27.78 2.87
C THR A 36 25.55 28.62 3.25
N LYS A 37 24.71 28.04 4.11
CA LYS A 37 23.47 28.61 4.68
C LYS A 37 23.62 30.01 5.32
N ILE A 38 22.89 30.99 4.80
CA ILE A 38 22.34 32.11 5.60
C ILE A 38 20.95 32.53 5.09
N ARG A 39 19.87 32.11 5.76
CA ARG A 39 18.65 32.94 5.93
C ARG A 39 17.80 32.55 7.15
N SER A 40 16.80 33.38 7.44
CA SER A 40 16.36 33.73 8.79
C SER A 40 15.07 32.99 9.25
N PRO A 41 14.28 33.49 10.23
CA PRO A 41 13.77 32.66 11.32
C PRO A 41 12.73 31.60 10.89
N GLN A 42 13.10 30.33 11.01
CA GLN A 42 12.22 29.18 10.77
C GLN A 42 10.90 29.27 11.57
N MET A 43 9.77 29.03 10.91
CA MET A 43 8.45 29.05 11.54
C MET A 43 8.25 27.84 12.47
N GLY A 44 7.49 28.07 13.55
CA GLY A 44 7.05 27.02 14.47
C GLY A 44 5.63 26.55 14.17
N THR A 45 5.24 25.40 14.74
CA THR A 45 3.97 24.70 14.50
C THR A 45 2.72 25.60 14.53
N PHE A 46 2.64 26.54 15.47
CA PHE A 46 1.46 27.41 15.62
C PHE A 46 1.26 28.36 14.42
N ILE A 47 2.29 29.13 14.06
CA ILE A 47 2.23 30.13 12.99
C ILE A 47 2.34 29.49 11.60
N GLY A 48 3.15 28.43 11.47
CA GLY A 48 3.44 27.79 10.19
C GLY A 48 2.41 26.75 9.74
N VAL A 49 1.71 26.07 10.66
CA VAL A 49 0.80 24.95 10.34
C VAL A 49 -0.61 25.17 10.89
N TYR A 50 -0.75 25.47 12.18
CA TYR A 50 -2.05 25.53 12.86
C TYR A 50 -2.93 26.70 12.38
N LEU A 51 -2.43 27.94 12.44
CA LEU A 51 -3.20 29.12 11.99
C LEU A 51 -3.58 29.03 10.49
N PRO A 52 -2.67 28.65 9.57
CA PRO A 52 -3.02 28.50 8.15
C PRO A 52 -4.06 27.39 7.90
N CYS A 53 -3.99 26.28 8.64
CA CYS A 53 -4.96 25.20 8.52
C CYS A 53 -6.35 25.65 9.00
N MET A 54 -6.45 26.27 10.19
CA MET A 54 -7.73 26.83 10.66
C MET A 54 -8.31 27.88 9.70
N GLN A 55 -7.46 28.76 9.15
CA GLN A 55 -7.91 29.82 8.23
C GLN A 55 -8.51 29.28 6.92
N ASN A 56 -8.09 28.10 6.47
CA ASN A 56 -8.64 27.47 5.26
C ASN A 56 -9.85 26.57 5.53
N ILE A 57 -10.01 26.08 6.76
CA ILE A 57 -11.19 25.28 7.18
C ILE A 57 -12.38 26.22 7.50
N LEU A 58 -12.13 27.34 8.16
CA LEU A 58 -13.17 28.30 8.57
C LEU A 58 -13.59 29.20 7.40
N GLY A 59 -14.62 28.78 6.65
CA GLY A 59 -15.11 29.46 5.45
C GLY A 59 -16.59 29.87 5.50
N VAL A 60 -17.11 30.27 4.33
CA VAL A 60 -18.46 30.83 4.12
C VAL A 60 -19.61 30.03 4.76
N ILE A 61 -19.54 28.69 4.74
CA ILE A 61 -20.61 27.80 5.23
C ILE A 61 -20.92 28.04 6.72
N LEU A 62 -19.92 28.37 7.54
CA LEU A 62 -20.11 28.67 8.96
C LEU A 62 -21.09 29.83 9.19
N PHE A 63 -21.02 30.86 8.34
CA PHE A 63 -21.79 32.10 8.49
C PHE A 63 -23.09 32.12 7.68
N LEU A 64 -23.10 31.53 6.48
CA LEU A 64 -24.23 31.66 5.53
C LEU A 64 -25.16 30.44 5.47
N ARG A 65 -24.73 29.27 5.95
CA ARG A 65 -25.50 28.02 5.76
C ARG A 65 -25.64 27.16 7.02
N LEU A 66 -24.78 27.30 8.03
CA LEU A 66 -24.86 26.45 9.22
C LEU A 66 -26.18 26.61 10.00
N THR A 67 -26.71 27.83 10.14
CA THR A 67 -28.03 28.07 10.75
C THR A 67 -29.15 27.38 9.97
N TRP A 68 -29.10 27.45 8.64
CA TRP A 68 -30.07 26.83 7.74
C TRP A 68 -30.03 25.30 7.75
N ILE A 69 -28.83 24.71 7.81
CA ILE A 69 -28.64 23.26 7.99
C ILE A 69 -29.25 22.82 9.33
N VAL A 70 -29.00 23.57 10.42
CA VAL A 70 -29.58 23.30 11.75
C VAL A 70 -31.10 23.45 11.76
N GLY A 71 -31.66 24.43 11.04
CA GLY A 71 -33.11 24.61 10.93
C GLY A 71 -33.81 23.52 10.12
N THR A 72 -33.17 23.00 9.07
CA THR A 72 -33.77 22.02 8.14
C THR A 72 -33.59 20.57 8.60
N ALA A 73 -32.42 20.19 9.11
CA ALA A 73 -32.16 18.85 9.63
C ALA A 73 -32.41 18.72 11.15
N GLY A 74 -32.62 19.84 11.85
CA GLY A 74 -32.65 19.85 13.32
C GLY A 74 -31.28 19.54 13.93
N ILE A 75 -31.21 19.59 15.26
CA ILE A 75 -29.94 19.48 15.99
C ILE A 75 -29.31 18.09 15.83
N LEU A 76 -30.08 17.00 15.97
CA LEU A 76 -29.52 15.64 15.99
C LEU A 76 -28.91 15.22 14.65
N GLU A 77 -29.61 15.45 13.54
CA GLU A 77 -29.12 15.06 12.22
C GLU A 77 -28.00 16.00 11.76
N SER A 78 -28.08 17.31 12.06
CA SER A 78 -26.96 18.24 11.83
C SER A 78 -25.70 17.81 12.59
N PHE A 79 -25.83 17.43 13.87
CA PHE A 79 -24.73 16.91 14.68
C PHE A 79 -24.10 15.67 14.03
N ALA A 80 -24.92 14.76 13.50
CA ALA A 80 -24.44 13.58 12.77
C ALA A 80 -23.72 13.94 11.46
N ILE A 81 -24.22 14.90 10.68
CA ILE A 81 -23.57 15.43 9.47
C ILE A 81 -22.17 15.95 9.80
N VAL A 82 -22.04 16.81 10.83
CA VAL A 82 -20.75 17.37 11.23
C VAL A 82 -19.78 16.26 11.70
N VAL A 83 -20.21 15.37 12.59
CA VAL A 83 -19.34 14.28 13.10
C VAL A 83 -18.83 13.38 11.97
N MET A 84 -19.70 13.04 11.01
CA MET A 84 -19.33 12.21 9.86
C MET A 84 -18.27 12.90 8.98
N CYS A 85 -18.49 14.17 8.63
CA CYS A 85 -17.55 14.95 7.81
C CYS A 85 -16.21 15.20 8.53
N CYS A 86 -16.23 15.57 9.82
CA CYS A 86 -15.04 15.75 10.64
C CYS A 86 -14.25 14.45 10.84
N THR A 87 -14.93 13.29 10.96
CA THR A 87 -14.26 11.99 11.04
C THR A 87 -13.54 11.64 9.75
N CYS A 88 -14.15 11.94 8.59
CA CYS A 88 -13.54 11.77 7.27
C CYS A 88 -12.20 12.51 7.15
N THR A 89 -12.17 13.79 7.56
CA THR A 89 -11.00 14.65 7.42
C THR A 89 -9.95 14.37 8.50
N MET A 90 -10.36 13.98 9.71
CA MET A 90 -9.44 13.50 10.76
C MET A 90 -8.69 12.23 10.36
N LEU A 91 -9.38 11.22 9.81
CA LEU A 91 -8.73 10.00 9.30
C LEU A 91 -7.76 10.31 8.16
N THR A 92 -8.15 11.22 7.26
CA THR A 92 -7.28 11.68 6.16
C THR A 92 -6.06 12.45 6.67
N ALA A 93 -6.20 13.24 7.75
CA ALA A 93 -5.08 13.93 8.38
C ALA A 93 -4.09 12.98 9.07
N ILE A 94 -4.54 11.84 9.59
CA ILE A 94 -3.67 10.76 10.08
C ILE A 94 -2.88 10.14 8.92
N SER A 95 -3.52 9.86 7.78
CA SER A 95 -2.83 9.37 6.57
C SER A 95 -1.83 10.40 6.04
N MET A 96 -2.18 11.68 6.01
CA MET A 96 -1.28 12.77 5.60
C MET A 96 -0.10 12.96 6.58
N SER A 97 -0.33 12.75 7.88
CA SER A 97 0.74 12.74 8.90
C SER A 97 1.72 11.58 8.72
N ALA A 98 1.27 10.43 8.19
CA ALA A 98 2.15 9.32 7.83
C ALA A 98 3.04 9.67 6.62
N ILE A 99 2.48 10.34 5.60
CA ILE A 99 3.23 10.89 4.46
C ILE A 99 4.29 11.89 4.95
N ALA A 100 3.89 12.89 5.75
CA ALA A 100 4.77 13.92 6.28
C ALA A 100 5.89 13.40 7.24
N THR A 101 5.81 12.14 7.67
CA THR A 101 6.85 11.48 8.49
C THR A 101 7.61 10.38 7.73
N ASN A 102 7.34 10.20 6.44
CA ASN A 102 8.03 9.25 5.56
C ASN A 102 9.13 9.96 4.74
N GLY A 103 10.40 9.62 5.01
CA GLY A 103 11.55 10.24 4.34
C GLY A 103 11.82 11.67 4.79
N VAL A 104 12.55 12.44 3.96
CA VAL A 104 12.77 13.89 4.15
C VAL A 104 11.59 14.63 3.52
N VAL A 105 11.08 15.66 4.20
CA VAL A 105 9.97 16.48 3.66
C VAL A 105 10.57 17.56 2.75
N PRO A 106 10.24 17.61 1.46
CA PRO A 106 10.77 18.61 0.54
C PRO A 106 10.15 20.00 0.82
N ALA A 107 10.92 21.06 0.57
CA ALA A 107 10.38 22.42 0.44
C ALA A 107 9.58 22.52 -0.86
N GLY A 108 8.38 23.10 -0.84
CA GLY A 108 7.49 23.16 -2.01
C GLY A 108 6.01 22.81 -1.74
N GLY A 109 5.63 22.52 -0.51
CA GLY A 109 4.24 22.37 -0.10
C GLY A 109 3.66 20.96 -0.28
N SER A 110 2.32 20.87 -0.22
CA SER A 110 1.58 19.60 -0.17
C SER A 110 1.81 18.70 -1.38
N TYR A 111 1.88 19.25 -2.59
CA TYR A 111 2.07 18.49 -3.82
C TYR A 111 3.40 17.74 -3.85
N TYR A 112 4.53 18.44 -3.64
CA TYR A 112 5.86 17.83 -3.64
C TYR A 112 6.03 16.81 -2.52
N MET A 113 5.45 17.08 -1.34
CA MET A 113 5.42 16.10 -0.25
C MET A 113 4.68 14.82 -0.65
N ILE A 114 3.54 14.93 -1.35
CA ILE A 114 2.75 13.77 -1.80
C ILE A 114 3.45 13.04 -2.96
N SER A 115 3.93 13.74 -3.99
CA SER A 115 4.52 13.12 -5.19
C SER A 115 5.85 12.40 -4.89
N ARG A 116 6.68 12.96 -3.99
CA ARG A 116 7.97 12.33 -3.61
C ARG A 116 7.79 11.15 -2.65
N SER A 117 6.81 11.18 -1.75
CA SER A 117 6.56 10.08 -0.81
C SER A 117 5.72 8.94 -1.40
N LEU A 118 4.73 9.24 -2.25
CA LEU A 118 3.81 8.23 -2.81
C LEU A 118 4.16 7.77 -4.24
N GLY A 119 4.95 8.54 -4.99
CA GLY A 119 5.21 8.31 -6.41
C GLY A 119 4.48 9.30 -7.33
N PRO A 120 4.97 9.51 -8.56
CA PRO A 120 4.44 10.52 -9.49
C PRO A 120 3.01 10.21 -9.97
N GLU A 121 2.60 8.94 -10.00
CA GLU A 121 1.27 8.51 -10.46
C GLU A 121 0.18 8.96 -9.48
N PHE A 122 0.39 8.70 -8.18
CA PHE A 122 -0.48 9.19 -7.12
C PHE A 122 -0.36 10.71 -6.95
N GLY A 123 0.87 11.26 -7.00
CA GLY A 123 1.11 12.69 -6.90
C GLY A 123 0.37 13.51 -7.96
N GLY A 124 0.46 13.11 -9.23
CA GLY A 124 -0.22 13.80 -10.33
C GLY A 124 -1.74 13.66 -10.28
N ALA A 125 -2.27 12.47 -10.01
CA ALA A 125 -3.71 12.25 -9.89
C ALA A 125 -4.32 13.04 -8.71
N VAL A 126 -3.71 12.97 -7.52
CA VAL A 126 -4.12 13.75 -6.33
C VAL A 126 -3.99 15.25 -6.59
N GLY A 127 -2.89 15.69 -7.19
CA GLY A 127 -2.63 17.09 -7.52
C GLY A 127 -3.66 17.70 -8.46
N LEU A 128 -4.06 16.98 -9.52
CA LEU A 128 -5.08 17.45 -10.46
C LEU A 128 -6.48 17.51 -9.81
N CYS A 129 -6.84 16.56 -8.95
CA CYS A 129 -8.10 16.62 -8.21
C CYS A 129 -8.12 17.79 -7.21
N PHE A 130 -7.00 18.01 -6.51
CA PHE A 130 -6.82 19.10 -5.57
C PHE A 130 -6.81 20.49 -6.26
N TYR A 131 -6.29 20.56 -7.49
CA TYR A 131 -6.37 21.74 -8.36
C TYR A 131 -7.81 22.09 -8.72
N LEU A 132 -8.58 21.13 -9.24
CA LEU A 132 -9.98 21.35 -9.61
C LEU A 132 -10.83 21.73 -8.38
N GLY A 133 -10.66 21.02 -7.26
CA GLY A 133 -11.31 21.37 -5.99
C GLY A 133 -10.98 22.80 -5.55
N THR A 134 -9.69 23.17 -5.45
CA THR A 134 -9.29 24.53 -5.04
C THR A 134 -9.83 25.60 -6.00
N THR A 135 -9.97 25.29 -7.28
CA THR A 135 -10.53 26.22 -8.27
C THR A 135 -12.03 26.45 -8.06
N PHE A 136 -12.83 25.39 -7.91
CA PHE A 136 -14.26 25.52 -7.60
C PHE A 136 -14.52 26.14 -6.22
N ALA A 137 -13.62 25.96 -5.24
CA ALA A 137 -13.66 26.69 -3.97
C ALA A 137 -13.53 28.22 -4.19
N GLY A 138 -12.67 28.64 -5.13
CA GLY A 138 -12.57 30.04 -5.56
C GLY A 138 -13.92 30.61 -6.01
N SER A 139 -14.62 29.92 -6.92
CA SER A 139 -15.98 30.32 -7.35
C SER A 139 -16.97 30.39 -6.19
N MET A 140 -16.97 29.38 -5.32
CA MET A 140 -17.87 29.31 -4.16
C MET A 140 -17.68 30.48 -3.19
N TYR A 141 -16.42 30.84 -2.89
CA TYR A 141 -16.12 31.98 -2.02
C TYR A 141 -16.47 33.32 -2.67
N ILE A 142 -16.28 33.48 -3.98
CA ILE A 142 -16.70 34.68 -4.72
C ILE A 142 -18.22 34.82 -4.72
N LEU A 143 -18.97 33.76 -5.04
CA LEU A 143 -20.44 33.75 -4.96
C LEU A 143 -20.92 34.10 -3.55
N GLY A 144 -20.30 33.54 -2.51
CA GLY A 144 -20.59 33.89 -1.12
C GLY A 144 -20.32 35.37 -0.78
N THR A 145 -19.23 35.95 -1.30
CA THR A 145 -18.92 37.38 -1.14
C THR A 145 -19.99 38.26 -1.81
N ILE A 146 -20.48 37.88 -2.99
CA ILE A 146 -21.55 38.62 -3.69
C ILE A 146 -22.91 38.42 -3.02
N GLU A 147 -23.21 37.24 -2.49
CA GLU A 147 -24.43 36.99 -1.70
C GLU A 147 -24.48 37.89 -0.46
N ILE A 148 -23.35 38.05 0.25
CA ILE A 148 -23.28 38.99 1.38
C ILE A 148 -23.47 40.44 0.92
N LEU A 149 -22.82 40.83 -0.19
CA LEU A 149 -22.85 42.19 -0.71
C LEU A 149 -24.26 42.63 -1.13
N LEU A 150 -24.94 41.80 -1.95
CA LEU A 150 -26.26 42.11 -2.49
C LEU A 150 -27.39 41.90 -1.48
N THR A 151 -27.28 40.94 -0.55
CA THR A 151 -28.37 40.67 0.41
C THR A 151 -28.30 41.57 1.64
N TYR A 152 -27.10 41.80 2.18
CA TYR A 152 -26.93 42.39 3.53
C TYR A 152 -26.24 43.76 3.57
N ILE A 153 -25.50 44.15 2.53
CA ILE A 153 -24.76 45.43 2.53
C ILE A 153 -25.45 46.48 1.65
N VAL A 154 -25.72 46.18 0.37
CA VAL A 154 -26.31 47.14 -0.58
C VAL A 154 -27.38 46.46 -1.47
N PRO A 155 -28.58 46.14 -0.95
CA PRO A 155 -29.66 45.54 -1.75
C PRO A 155 -30.13 46.44 -2.90
N ASN A 156 -30.02 47.76 -2.75
CA ASN A 156 -30.40 48.73 -3.78
C ASN A 156 -29.43 48.76 -4.99
N ALA A 157 -28.34 47.97 -4.98
CA ALA A 157 -27.38 47.88 -6.08
C ALA A 157 -27.70 46.76 -7.09
N ALA A 158 -28.81 46.03 -6.95
CA ALA A 158 -29.24 45.04 -7.93
C ALA A 158 -29.46 45.68 -9.32
N VAL A 159 -28.81 45.12 -10.35
CA VAL A 159 -28.89 45.62 -11.74
C VAL A 159 -30.16 45.11 -12.42
N PHE A 160 -30.51 43.85 -12.18
CA PHE A 160 -31.75 43.25 -12.61
C PHE A 160 -32.73 43.24 -11.43
N VAL A 161 -33.81 44.02 -11.55
CA VAL A 161 -34.94 44.03 -10.60
C VAL A 161 -36.16 43.51 -11.34
N ALA A 162 -36.81 42.47 -10.82
CA ALA A 162 -37.99 41.89 -11.43
C ALA A 162 -39.25 42.68 -11.05
N GLU A 163 -40.08 43.03 -12.03
CA GLU A 163 -41.40 43.67 -11.80
C GLU A 163 -42.45 42.70 -11.22
N LYS A 164 -42.19 41.38 -11.29
CA LYS A 164 -43.06 40.30 -10.80
C LYS A 164 -42.28 39.32 -9.95
N LYS A 165 -42.90 38.85 -8.86
CA LYS A 165 -42.33 37.92 -7.88
C LYS A 165 -41.83 36.60 -8.52
N GLU A 166 -42.50 36.12 -9.58
CA GLU A 166 -42.08 34.93 -10.34
C GLU A 166 -40.65 35.03 -10.91
N GLY A 167 -40.21 36.23 -11.26
CA GLY A 167 -38.88 36.48 -11.84
C GLY A 167 -37.81 36.88 -10.82
N GLU A 168 -38.14 37.01 -9.53
CA GLU A 168 -37.22 37.53 -8.51
C GLU A 168 -35.99 36.62 -8.32
N ALA A 169 -36.20 35.30 -8.30
CA ALA A 169 -35.12 34.32 -8.19
C ALA A 169 -34.19 34.33 -9.42
N GLU A 170 -34.74 34.41 -10.64
CA GLU A 170 -33.94 34.48 -11.87
C GLU A 170 -33.16 35.80 -11.97
N ALA A 171 -33.79 36.92 -11.59
CA ALA A 171 -33.12 38.21 -11.51
C ALA A 171 -31.96 38.18 -10.51
N MET A 172 -32.14 37.59 -9.33
CA MET A 172 -31.07 37.43 -8.34
C MET A 172 -29.92 36.58 -8.87
N LEU A 173 -30.19 35.45 -9.53
CA LEU A 173 -29.14 34.63 -10.16
C LEU A 173 -28.37 35.40 -11.25
N ASN A 174 -29.04 36.23 -12.05
CA ASN A 174 -28.38 37.07 -13.05
C ASN A 174 -27.53 38.19 -12.42
N ASN A 175 -27.96 38.77 -11.29
CA ASN A 175 -27.13 39.68 -10.51
C ASN A 175 -25.87 38.98 -9.96
N MET A 176 -26.01 37.76 -9.41
CA MET A 176 -24.86 36.97 -8.92
C MET A 176 -23.83 36.71 -10.02
N ARG A 177 -24.28 36.43 -11.26
CA ARG A 177 -23.39 36.24 -12.42
C ARG A 177 -22.57 37.50 -12.70
N VAL A 178 -23.22 38.64 -12.96
CA VAL A 178 -22.54 39.88 -13.38
C VAL A 178 -21.57 40.38 -12.29
N TYR A 179 -22.02 40.43 -11.04
CA TYR A 179 -21.16 40.84 -9.92
C TYR A 179 -20.06 39.81 -9.63
N GLY A 180 -20.33 38.51 -9.79
CA GLY A 180 -19.36 37.43 -9.65
C GLY A 180 -18.23 37.53 -10.67
N THR A 181 -18.55 37.65 -11.96
CA THR A 181 -17.56 37.80 -13.05
C THR A 181 -16.71 39.06 -12.85
N CYS A 182 -17.34 40.18 -12.46
CA CYS A 182 -16.62 41.42 -12.15
C CYS A 182 -15.67 41.26 -10.94
N CYS A 183 -16.11 40.55 -9.90
CA CYS A 183 -15.30 40.28 -8.71
C CYS A 183 -14.13 39.34 -9.02
N LEU A 184 -14.36 38.28 -9.80
CA LEU A 184 -13.31 37.38 -10.27
C LEU A 184 -12.26 38.11 -11.10
N ALA A 185 -12.68 38.97 -12.04
CA ALA A 185 -11.76 39.76 -12.85
C ALA A 185 -10.88 40.68 -11.98
N LEU A 186 -11.47 41.35 -10.98
CA LEU A 186 -10.74 42.20 -10.03
C LEU A 186 -9.78 41.39 -9.16
N MET A 187 -10.22 40.25 -8.61
CA MET A 187 -9.34 39.36 -7.83
C MET A 187 -8.20 38.80 -8.66
N ALA A 188 -8.46 38.36 -9.90
CA ALA A 188 -7.43 37.85 -10.81
C ALA A 188 -6.40 38.94 -11.16
N LEU A 189 -6.83 40.19 -11.35
CA LEU A 189 -5.94 41.33 -11.56
C LEU A 189 -5.07 41.60 -10.33
N VAL A 190 -5.63 41.59 -9.11
CA VAL A 190 -4.86 41.73 -7.85
C VAL A 190 -3.81 40.64 -7.74
N VAL A 191 -4.16 39.39 -8.04
CA VAL A 191 -3.23 38.25 -8.04
C VAL A 191 -2.14 38.39 -9.12
N PHE A 192 -2.49 38.88 -10.31
CA PHE A 192 -1.54 39.08 -11.40
C PHE A 192 -0.56 40.25 -11.17
N VAL A 193 -0.98 41.31 -10.49
CA VAL A 193 -0.16 42.50 -10.20
C VAL A 193 0.86 42.23 -9.09
N GLY A 194 0.52 41.43 -8.08
CA GLY A 194 1.53 40.88 -7.17
C GLY A 194 1.00 40.26 -5.88
N VAL A 195 1.30 38.98 -5.68
CA VAL A 195 0.82 38.20 -4.52
C VAL A 195 1.39 38.70 -3.18
N LYS A 196 2.44 39.52 -3.19
CA LYS A 196 3.06 40.13 -1.99
C LYS A 196 2.09 40.96 -1.14
N TYR A 197 1.10 41.62 -1.76
CA TYR A 197 0.09 42.38 -1.01
C TYR A 197 -0.95 41.46 -0.34
N VAL A 198 -1.35 40.39 -1.03
CA VAL A 198 -2.28 39.37 -0.49
C VAL A 198 -1.68 38.68 0.74
N ASN A 199 -0.38 38.37 0.74
CA ASN A 199 0.33 37.84 1.91
C ASN A 199 0.14 38.74 3.15
N LYS A 200 0.40 40.05 3.01
CA LYS A 200 0.27 41.00 4.14
C LYS A 200 -1.15 41.12 4.69
N LEU A 201 -2.17 40.96 3.85
CA LEU A 201 -3.57 41.01 4.25
C LEU A 201 -4.05 39.70 4.93
N ALA A 202 -3.32 38.61 4.79
CA ALA A 202 -3.72 37.30 5.32
C ALA A 202 -3.95 37.29 6.85
N LEU A 203 -3.20 38.08 7.61
CA LEU A 203 -3.39 38.23 9.05
C LEU A 203 -4.66 39.02 9.40
N VAL A 204 -5.04 40.00 8.56
CA VAL A 204 -6.30 40.76 8.72
C VAL A 204 -7.49 39.84 8.51
N PHE A 205 -7.48 39.03 7.44
CA PHE A 205 -8.55 38.06 7.20
C PHE A 205 -8.70 37.04 8.34
N LEU A 206 -7.57 36.55 8.91
CA LEU A 206 -7.59 35.67 10.08
C LEU A 206 -8.20 36.36 11.31
N ALA A 207 -7.84 37.63 11.57
CA ALA A 207 -8.40 38.40 12.67
C ALA A 207 -9.92 38.60 12.52
N CYS A 208 -10.41 38.90 11.31
CA CYS A 208 -11.85 39.02 11.03
C CYS A 208 -12.62 37.73 11.38
N VAL A 209 -12.09 36.55 10.99
CA VAL A 209 -12.71 35.25 11.32
C VAL A 209 -12.76 35.01 12.82
N VAL A 210 -11.63 35.18 13.52
CA VAL A 210 -11.56 34.92 14.98
C VAL A 210 -12.46 35.89 15.76
N LEU A 211 -12.48 37.17 15.41
CA LEU A 211 -13.34 38.16 16.06
C LEU A 211 -14.83 37.86 15.80
N SER A 212 -15.20 37.42 14.60
CA SER A 212 -16.58 37.02 14.27
C SER A 212 -17.03 35.83 15.11
N ILE A 213 -16.20 34.80 15.26
CA ILE A 213 -16.48 33.63 16.10
C ILE A 213 -16.61 34.02 17.58
N MET A 214 -15.73 34.89 18.08
CA MET A 214 -15.83 35.41 19.45
C MET A 214 -17.11 36.23 19.68
N ALA A 215 -17.54 37.03 18.70
CA ALA A 215 -18.79 37.81 18.75
C ALA A 215 -20.05 36.93 18.80
N ILE A 216 -20.03 35.77 18.11
CA ILE A 216 -21.09 34.76 18.19
C ILE A 216 -21.16 34.16 19.59
N TYR A 217 -20.04 33.70 20.16
CA TYR A 217 -20.04 33.13 21.52
C TYR A 217 -20.41 34.16 22.59
N ALA A 218 -19.92 35.40 22.49
CA ALA A 218 -20.30 36.49 23.39
C ALA A 218 -21.80 36.80 23.30
N GLY A 219 -22.36 36.79 22.09
CA GLY A 219 -23.79 36.94 21.84
C GLY A 219 -24.63 35.84 22.46
N VAL A 220 -24.27 34.57 22.25
CA VAL A 220 -24.90 33.41 22.91
C VAL A 220 -24.91 33.56 24.42
N ILE A 221 -23.77 33.90 25.03
CA ILE A 221 -23.67 34.12 26.49
C ILE A 221 -24.56 35.29 26.93
N LYS A 222 -24.62 36.38 26.14
CA LYS A 222 -25.52 37.50 26.43
C LYS A 222 -26.99 37.04 26.47
N THR A 223 -27.43 36.14 25.58
CA THR A 223 -28.83 35.66 25.57
C THR A 223 -29.29 34.94 26.84
N VAL A 224 -28.36 34.55 27.73
CA VAL A 224 -28.68 34.01 29.07
C VAL A 224 -29.11 35.12 30.05
N ILE A 225 -28.61 36.34 29.85
CA ILE A 225 -28.85 37.51 30.70
C ILE A 225 -29.97 38.38 30.11
N GLU A 226 -29.85 38.69 28.82
CA GLU A 226 -30.74 39.59 28.08
C GLU A 226 -30.76 39.14 26.60
N PRO A 227 -31.87 38.52 26.12
CA PRO A 227 -32.00 38.14 24.72
C PRO A 227 -32.14 39.39 23.82
N PRO A 228 -31.65 39.36 22.57
CA PRO A 228 -31.79 40.48 21.64
C PRO A 228 -33.22 40.55 21.06
N ASP A 229 -33.78 41.77 21.00
CA ASP A 229 -35.12 42.01 20.49
C ASP A 229 -35.20 42.02 18.96
N PHE A 230 -35.43 40.83 18.40
CA PHE A 230 -35.78 40.60 17.00
C PHE A 230 -37.15 39.91 16.90
N PRO A 231 -38.26 40.67 16.87
CA PRO A 231 -39.58 40.10 16.71
C PRO A 231 -39.81 39.65 15.26
N ILE A 232 -40.59 38.58 15.11
CA ILE A 232 -41.03 38.02 13.83
C ILE A 232 -42.55 37.92 13.77
N CYS A 233 -43.10 38.04 12.57
CA CYS A 233 -44.54 38.10 12.35
C CYS A 233 -45.07 36.77 11.81
N LEU A 234 -46.09 36.21 12.48
CA LEU A 234 -46.79 34.99 12.07
C LEU A 234 -48.27 35.28 11.76
N LEU A 235 -48.81 34.64 10.72
CA LEU A 235 -50.23 34.59 10.42
C LEU A 235 -50.73 33.16 10.70
N GLY A 236 -51.41 32.97 11.84
CA GLY A 236 -51.70 31.63 12.36
C GLY A 236 -50.40 30.86 12.66
N ASN A 237 -50.07 29.86 11.84
CA ASN A 237 -48.83 29.08 11.92
C ASN A 237 -47.78 29.45 10.84
N ARG A 238 -48.12 30.26 9.83
CA ARG A 238 -47.25 30.61 8.69
C ARG A 238 -46.38 31.84 8.99
N SER A 239 -45.10 31.86 8.61
CA SER A 239 -44.24 33.04 8.76
C SER A 239 -44.33 34.03 7.58
N LEU A 240 -44.22 35.32 7.90
CA LEU A 240 -44.33 36.44 6.96
C LEU A 240 -42.98 37.14 6.72
N GLN A 241 -42.81 37.66 5.51
CA GLN A 241 -41.66 38.49 5.11
C GLN A 241 -41.73 39.87 5.77
N ASN A 242 -40.95 40.09 6.83
CA ASN A 242 -41.02 41.25 7.74
C ASN A 242 -40.37 42.54 7.18
N HIS A 243 -40.08 42.59 5.88
CA HIS A 243 -39.45 43.74 5.22
C HIS A 243 -40.44 44.66 4.47
N ASN A 244 -41.65 44.18 4.17
CA ASN A 244 -42.66 44.93 3.40
C ASN A 244 -43.67 45.71 4.26
N PHE A 245 -43.65 45.53 5.58
CA PHE A 245 -44.54 46.21 6.53
C PHE A 245 -43.80 46.58 7.83
N GLU A 246 -44.24 47.66 8.48
CA GLU A 246 -43.56 48.21 9.68
C GLU A 246 -44.10 47.64 11.00
N LYS A 247 -45.36 47.20 11.04
CA LYS A 247 -46.07 46.74 12.25
C LYS A 247 -46.77 45.40 11.99
N CYS A 248 -46.59 44.44 12.89
CA CYS A 248 -47.20 43.10 12.83
C CYS A 248 -48.66 43.08 13.36
N VAL A 249 -49.53 43.94 12.82
CA VAL A 249 -50.96 43.99 13.18
C VAL A 249 -51.82 44.27 11.95
N LYS A 250 -53.05 43.73 11.90
CA LYS A 250 -53.99 43.91 10.78
C LYS A 250 -54.54 45.35 10.68
N THR A 251 -54.82 45.96 11.83
CA THR A 251 -55.42 47.29 11.96
C THR A 251 -54.78 48.05 13.11
N GLU A 252 -54.59 49.36 12.97
CA GLU A 252 -54.10 50.25 14.01
C GLU A 252 -55.17 51.29 14.39
N VAL A 253 -55.32 51.56 15.69
CA VAL A 253 -56.24 52.60 16.19
C VAL A 253 -55.48 53.91 16.36
N ILE A 254 -55.69 54.86 15.45
CA ILE A 254 -55.08 56.20 15.51
C ILE A 254 -56.20 57.20 15.80
N LYS A 255 -56.12 57.89 16.94
CA LYS A 255 -57.14 58.89 17.40
C LYS A 255 -58.58 58.32 17.40
N ASN A 256 -58.77 57.14 17.99
CA ASN A 256 -60.05 56.40 18.05
C ASN A 256 -60.64 55.98 16.69
N VAL A 257 -59.90 56.11 15.58
CA VAL A 257 -60.30 55.59 14.26
C VAL A 257 -59.40 54.42 13.90
N THR A 258 -59.99 53.31 13.47
CA THR A 258 -59.30 52.13 12.96
C THR A 258 -58.83 52.37 11.52
N TYR A 259 -57.52 52.39 11.31
CA TYR A 259 -56.90 52.36 9.99
C TYR A 259 -56.38 50.95 9.71
N THR A 260 -56.47 50.49 8.46
CA THR A 260 -55.77 49.30 7.97
C THR A 260 -54.26 49.57 7.91
N THR A 261 -53.44 48.54 8.06
CA THR A 261 -51.97 48.68 7.96
C THR A 261 -51.48 48.29 6.56
N LYS A 262 -50.20 48.56 6.25
CA LYS A 262 -49.52 48.03 5.05
C LYS A 262 -49.62 46.50 4.93
N LEU A 263 -49.75 45.77 6.05
CA LEU A 263 -49.96 44.32 6.04
C LEU A 263 -51.34 43.94 5.47
N TRP A 264 -52.37 44.78 5.66
CA TRP A 264 -53.69 44.59 5.05
C TRP A 264 -53.64 44.72 3.52
N GLU A 265 -52.92 45.73 3.01
CA GLU A 265 -52.75 45.97 1.56
C GLU A 265 -52.06 44.81 0.83
N LEU A 266 -51.31 43.96 1.54
CA LEU A 266 -50.64 42.80 0.97
C LEU A 266 -51.54 41.55 0.84
N PHE A 267 -52.69 41.53 1.51
CA PHE A 267 -53.61 40.38 1.57
C PHE A 267 -55.06 40.72 1.16
N CYS A 268 -55.36 41.98 0.87
CA CYS A 268 -56.70 42.48 0.53
C CYS A 268 -56.66 43.48 -0.62
N ASP A 269 -57.69 43.49 -1.46
CA ASP A 269 -57.72 44.27 -2.71
C ASP A 269 -57.79 45.81 -2.50
N SER A 270 -58.06 46.29 -1.28
CA SER A 270 -58.05 47.73 -0.98
C SER A 270 -57.82 48.07 0.51
N HIS A 271 -57.44 49.31 0.78
CA HIS A 271 -57.27 49.92 2.11
C HIS A 271 -58.62 50.20 2.84
N HIS A 272 -59.73 49.62 2.38
CA HIS A 272 -61.02 49.73 3.06
C HIS A 272 -61.32 48.46 3.86
N LEU A 273 -61.95 48.62 5.03
CA LEU A 273 -62.36 47.50 5.89
C LEU A 273 -63.39 46.56 5.22
N ASN A 274 -64.03 47.01 4.14
CA ASN A 274 -64.97 46.22 3.32
C ASN A 274 -64.30 45.54 2.11
N ALA A 275 -62.97 45.51 2.05
CA ALA A 275 -62.23 44.84 0.97
C ALA A 275 -62.47 43.33 0.96
N THR A 276 -62.44 42.73 -0.22
CA THR A 276 -62.17 41.30 -0.39
C THR A 276 -60.73 41.02 0.05
N CYS A 277 -60.56 40.01 0.90
CA CYS A 277 -59.30 39.59 1.49
C CYS A 277 -59.11 38.08 1.30
N ASP A 278 -57.86 37.63 1.38
CA ASP A 278 -57.52 36.22 1.37
C ASP A 278 -58.22 35.42 2.50
N GLU A 279 -58.68 34.21 2.19
CA GLU A 279 -59.46 33.37 3.13
C GLU A 279 -58.64 33.05 4.38
N TYR A 280 -57.38 32.62 4.22
CA TYR A 280 -56.50 32.28 5.33
C TYR A 280 -56.18 33.52 6.20
N PHE A 281 -56.02 34.69 5.57
CA PHE A 281 -55.86 35.97 6.29
C PHE A 281 -57.09 36.38 7.08
N THR A 282 -58.32 36.11 6.63
CA THR A 282 -59.52 36.41 7.43
C THR A 282 -59.67 35.49 8.64
N LEU A 283 -59.44 34.18 8.46
CA LEU A 283 -59.66 33.14 9.48
C LEU A 283 -58.64 33.15 10.62
N ASN A 284 -57.39 33.57 10.36
CA ASN A 284 -56.28 33.44 11.31
C ASN A 284 -55.83 34.78 11.90
N ASN A 285 -55.49 34.80 13.18
CA ASN A 285 -54.92 35.98 13.83
C ASN A 285 -53.45 36.19 13.45
N VAL A 286 -53.03 37.46 13.41
CA VAL A 286 -51.62 37.85 13.30
C VAL A 286 -51.03 37.89 14.71
N THR A 287 -49.87 37.27 14.91
CA THR A 287 -49.15 37.25 16.19
C THR A 287 -47.68 37.58 15.99
N GLU A 288 -47.15 38.42 16.87
CA GLU A 288 -45.72 38.73 16.94
C GLU A 288 -45.05 37.84 18.00
N ILE A 289 -43.95 37.16 17.64
CA ILE A 289 -43.16 36.32 18.57
C ILE A 289 -41.68 36.66 18.50
N GLN A 290 -40.92 36.34 19.54
CA GLN A 290 -39.48 36.57 19.58
C GLN A 290 -38.74 35.57 18.67
N GLY A 291 -37.91 36.06 17.74
CA GLY A 291 -37.06 35.22 16.88
C GLY A 291 -35.85 34.62 17.60
N ILE A 292 -35.34 35.30 18.62
CA ILE A 292 -34.28 34.82 19.53
C ILE A 292 -34.77 34.90 20.97
N PRO A 293 -35.50 33.87 21.46
CA PRO A 293 -35.93 33.81 22.85
C PRO A 293 -34.80 33.43 23.83
N GLY A 294 -33.62 33.07 23.32
CA GLY A 294 -32.40 32.86 24.11
C GLY A 294 -32.29 31.49 24.77
N LEU A 295 -31.11 31.18 25.31
CA LEU A 295 -30.71 29.82 25.72
C LEU A 295 -31.59 29.19 26.82
N LEU A 296 -32.22 30.01 27.67
CA LEU A 296 -33.07 29.56 28.78
C LEU A 296 -34.52 29.25 28.37
N SER A 297 -34.93 29.61 27.15
CA SER A 297 -36.32 29.50 26.66
C SER A 297 -36.84 28.07 26.45
N GLY A 298 -35.93 27.08 26.33
CA GLY A 298 -36.29 25.69 26.06
C GLY A 298 -36.59 25.34 24.59
N VAL A 299 -36.40 26.29 23.66
CA VAL A 299 -36.61 26.11 22.20
C VAL A 299 -35.80 24.96 21.59
N ILE A 300 -34.72 24.53 22.24
CA ILE A 300 -33.96 23.32 21.89
C ILE A 300 -34.83 22.06 21.68
N LYS A 301 -35.97 21.94 22.39
CA LYS A 301 -36.91 20.81 22.24
C LYS A 301 -37.68 20.82 20.91
N ASP A 302 -37.81 21.99 20.30
CA ASP A 302 -38.64 22.21 19.12
C ASP A 302 -37.77 22.11 17.85
N ASN A 303 -36.49 22.46 17.97
CA ASN A 303 -35.45 22.31 16.93
C ASN A 303 -34.71 20.95 16.96
N MET A 304 -35.13 19.99 17.80
CA MET A 304 -34.41 18.72 17.97
C MET A 304 -34.44 17.83 16.71
N TRP A 305 -35.51 17.93 15.92
CA TRP A 305 -35.81 17.11 14.75
C TRP A 305 -35.91 17.96 13.48
N GLY A 306 -35.53 17.39 12.33
CA GLY A 306 -35.61 18.05 11.04
C GLY A 306 -37.02 18.23 10.49
N ASP A 307 -37.11 19.06 9.45
CA ASP A 307 -38.31 19.35 8.69
C ASP A 307 -37.95 19.47 7.20
N TYR A 308 -37.76 18.32 6.57
CA TYR A 308 -37.43 18.21 5.14
C TYR A 308 -38.66 18.46 4.27
N GLY A 309 -38.49 19.23 3.20
CA GLY A 309 -39.60 19.64 2.34
C GLY A 309 -39.20 19.93 0.89
N PRO A 310 -40.16 19.93 -0.05
CA PRO A 310 -39.93 20.37 -1.42
C PRO A 310 -39.65 21.88 -1.48
N SER A 311 -39.09 22.34 -2.60
CA SER A 311 -39.03 23.77 -2.94
C SER A 311 -40.47 24.33 -3.02
N GLY A 312 -40.66 25.56 -2.54
CA GLY A 312 -41.97 26.20 -2.44
C GLY A 312 -42.82 25.78 -1.23
N MET A 313 -42.31 24.94 -0.32
CA MET A 313 -43.01 24.64 0.93
C MET A 313 -42.99 25.84 1.89
N LEU A 314 -44.14 26.17 2.50
CA LEU A 314 -44.29 27.23 3.50
C LEU A 314 -43.52 26.91 4.80
N VAL A 315 -42.88 27.92 5.39
CA VAL A 315 -42.18 27.79 6.68
C VAL A 315 -43.15 27.97 7.85
N GLU A 316 -43.65 26.86 8.38
CA GLU A 316 -44.69 26.85 9.43
C GLU A 316 -44.17 26.48 10.84
N LYS A 317 -44.77 27.05 11.89
CA LYS A 317 -44.51 26.72 13.31
C LYS A 317 -45.45 25.62 13.80
N LYS A 318 -44.96 24.37 13.84
CA LYS A 318 -45.73 23.14 14.14
C LYS A 318 -46.55 23.12 15.45
N ARG A 319 -46.22 23.96 16.45
CA ARG A 319 -46.92 24.01 17.75
C ARG A 319 -47.93 25.16 17.89
N GLN A 320 -48.14 25.94 16.84
CA GLN A 320 -49.09 27.05 16.86
C GLN A 320 -50.39 26.65 16.12
N SER A 321 -51.54 26.88 16.76
CA SER A 321 -52.84 26.51 16.21
C SER A 321 -53.27 27.49 15.11
N SER A 322 -53.60 26.97 13.92
CA SER A 322 -54.22 27.71 12.82
C SER A 322 -55.45 26.97 12.28
N VAL A 323 -56.32 27.70 11.58
CA VAL A 323 -57.43 27.17 10.81
C VAL A 323 -56.98 27.05 9.35
N PRO A 324 -57.05 25.86 8.73
CA PRO A 324 -56.68 25.69 7.33
C PRO A 324 -57.71 26.35 6.39
N ALA A 325 -57.23 26.99 5.32
CA ALA A 325 -58.05 27.52 4.23
C ALA A 325 -58.22 26.47 3.10
N GLN A 326 -59.19 26.66 2.20
CA GLN A 326 -59.47 25.70 1.12
C GLN A 326 -58.62 25.90 -0.14
N ASP A 327 -58.15 27.12 -0.44
CA ASP A 327 -57.39 27.42 -1.65
C ASP A 327 -55.96 27.89 -1.36
N ASN A 328 -54.99 26.97 -1.45
CA ASN A 328 -53.56 27.27 -1.32
C ASN A 328 -52.89 27.71 -2.64
N SER A 329 -53.64 27.82 -3.75
CA SER A 329 -53.03 28.02 -5.09
C SER A 329 -52.37 29.40 -5.27
N ARG A 330 -52.84 30.40 -4.53
CA ARG A 330 -52.35 31.79 -4.58
C ARG A 330 -51.27 32.11 -3.56
N ASP A 331 -51.03 31.22 -2.59
CA ASP A 331 -50.09 31.45 -1.48
C ASP A 331 -48.68 31.82 -1.97
N ILE A 332 -48.21 31.22 -3.08
CA ILE A 332 -46.88 31.46 -3.67
C ILE A 332 -46.62 32.95 -3.96
N TYR A 333 -47.67 33.70 -4.32
CA TYR A 333 -47.57 35.12 -4.64
C TYR A 333 -47.61 36.03 -3.39
N MET A 334 -48.19 35.55 -2.29
CA MET A 334 -48.35 36.27 -1.02
C MET A 334 -47.01 36.40 -0.26
N PRO A 335 -46.86 37.35 0.68
CA PRO A 335 -45.59 37.64 1.38
C PRO A 335 -45.24 36.62 2.48
N TYR A 336 -45.38 35.33 2.21
CA TYR A 336 -44.90 34.25 3.07
C TYR A 336 -43.42 33.92 2.83
N VAL A 337 -42.81 33.21 3.78
CA VAL A 337 -41.47 32.63 3.64
C VAL A 337 -41.56 31.19 3.16
N PHE A 338 -40.76 30.84 2.15
CA PHE A 338 -40.77 29.53 1.49
C PHE A 338 -39.40 28.85 1.55
N ASN A 339 -39.39 27.53 1.48
CA ASN A 339 -38.19 26.75 1.19
C ASN A 339 -37.72 27.00 -0.24
N ASP A 340 -36.55 27.63 -0.39
CA ASP A 340 -35.89 27.93 -1.67
C ASP A 340 -35.64 26.67 -2.51
N ILE A 341 -35.06 25.63 -1.90
CA ILE A 341 -34.71 24.36 -2.57
C ILE A 341 -35.31 23.16 -1.85
N SER A 342 -35.49 22.05 -2.57
CA SER A 342 -35.90 20.77 -1.98
C SER A 342 -34.81 20.22 -1.07
N THR A 343 -35.12 20.01 0.21
CA THR A 343 -34.15 19.57 1.22
C THR A 343 -34.26 18.09 1.54
N PHE A 344 -33.12 17.43 1.67
CA PHE A 344 -32.99 16.05 2.14
C PHE A 344 -31.58 15.85 2.73
N PHE A 345 -31.44 14.89 3.63
CA PHE A 345 -30.21 14.65 4.40
C PHE A 345 -28.93 14.63 3.54
N THR A 346 -28.96 13.94 2.38
CA THR A 346 -27.75 13.75 1.57
C THR A 346 -27.31 15.01 0.80
N LEU A 347 -28.25 15.91 0.45
CA LEU A 347 -27.95 17.23 -0.10
C LEU A 347 -27.24 18.10 0.94
N LEU A 348 -27.72 18.11 2.18
CA LEU A 348 -27.12 18.88 3.28
C LEU A 348 -25.70 18.40 3.61
N VAL A 349 -25.42 17.09 3.52
CA VAL A 349 -24.06 16.56 3.61
C VAL A 349 -23.15 17.15 2.52
N GLY A 350 -23.64 17.25 1.28
CA GLY A 350 -22.89 17.83 0.14
C GLY A 350 -22.68 19.34 0.23
N ILE A 351 -23.62 20.08 0.83
CA ILE A 351 -23.50 21.52 1.11
C ILE A 351 -22.60 21.79 2.32
N TYR A 352 -22.63 20.92 3.34
CA TYR A 352 -21.81 21.08 4.54
C TYR A 352 -20.33 20.72 4.31
N PHE A 353 -20.04 19.66 3.55
CA PHE A 353 -18.68 19.09 3.45
C PHE A 353 -17.55 20.09 3.11
N PRO A 354 -17.72 21.14 2.28
CA PRO A 354 -16.67 22.14 2.05
C PRO A 354 -16.14 22.79 3.34
N SER A 355 -16.96 22.91 4.38
CA SER A 355 -16.61 23.52 5.68
C SER A 355 -15.55 22.77 6.48
N VAL A 356 -15.28 21.50 6.15
CA VAL A 356 -14.22 20.68 6.78
C VAL A 356 -13.01 20.47 5.87
N THR A 357 -13.04 21.01 4.64
CA THR A 357 -11.92 20.91 3.68
C THR A 357 -10.77 21.86 4.04
N GLY A 358 -9.73 21.94 3.21
CA GLY A 358 -8.58 22.83 3.47
C GLY A 358 -7.49 22.25 4.38
N ILE A 359 -7.62 21.00 4.86
CA ILE A 359 -6.62 20.35 5.75
C ILE A 359 -5.18 20.30 5.18
N MET A 360 -5.03 20.34 3.85
CA MET A 360 -3.72 20.37 3.18
C MET A 360 -3.00 21.72 3.32
N ALA A 361 -3.68 22.78 3.77
CA ALA A 361 -3.06 24.07 4.06
C ALA A 361 -1.96 23.98 5.13
N GLY A 362 -2.04 22.99 6.05
CA GLY A 362 -1.00 22.74 7.05
C GLY A 362 0.34 22.28 6.47
N SER A 363 0.35 21.60 5.33
CA SER A 363 1.58 21.15 4.63
C SER A 363 2.03 22.10 3.52
N ASN A 364 1.24 23.14 3.21
CA ASN A 364 1.54 24.09 2.13
C ASN A 364 2.73 25.03 2.39
N ARG A 365 3.36 24.99 3.58
CA ARG A 365 4.64 25.65 3.89
C ARG A 365 5.69 24.70 4.47
N SER A 366 5.89 23.56 3.85
CA SER A 366 6.85 22.55 4.29
C SER A 366 8.29 23.08 4.42
N GLY A 367 8.72 24.00 3.54
CA GLY A 367 10.09 24.55 3.51
C GLY A 367 10.40 25.58 4.60
N ASP A 368 9.40 26.37 5.03
CA ASP A 368 9.61 27.43 6.03
C ASP A 368 9.67 26.92 7.49
N LEU A 369 9.37 25.64 7.72
CA LEU A 369 9.22 25.05 9.04
C LEU A 369 10.56 24.60 9.63
N ARG A 370 10.76 24.85 10.93
CA ARG A 370 11.94 24.38 11.67
C ARG A 370 12.09 22.85 11.69
N ASP A 371 10.95 22.16 11.79
CA ASP A 371 10.83 20.71 11.84
C ASP A 371 9.47 20.37 11.22
N ALA A 372 9.45 20.15 9.91
CA ALA A 372 8.24 19.85 9.16
C ALA A 372 7.62 18.50 9.58
N GLN A 373 8.46 17.48 9.82
CA GLN A 373 8.03 16.14 10.22
C GLN A 373 7.26 16.13 11.53
N ARG A 374 7.64 16.99 12.49
CA ARG A 374 6.89 17.16 13.74
C ARG A 374 5.77 18.20 13.62
N SER A 375 6.00 19.31 12.94
CA SER A 375 5.03 20.41 12.92
C SER A 375 3.78 20.09 12.11
N ILE A 376 3.90 19.42 10.96
CA ILE A 376 2.74 19.14 10.09
C ILE A 376 1.70 18.24 10.79
N PRO A 377 2.06 17.08 11.39
CA PRO A 377 1.09 16.23 12.09
C PRO A 377 0.40 16.93 13.28
N PHE A 378 1.18 17.53 14.18
CA PHE A 378 0.65 18.14 15.40
C PHE A 378 -0.21 19.38 15.08
N GLY A 379 0.23 20.24 14.16
CA GLY A 379 -0.52 21.44 13.79
C GLY A 379 -1.82 21.15 13.04
N THR A 380 -1.80 20.16 12.12
CA THR A 380 -2.99 19.81 11.32
C THR A 380 -4.06 19.12 12.16
N ILE A 381 -3.68 18.12 12.95
CA ILE A 381 -4.64 17.40 13.82
C ILE A 381 -5.26 18.35 14.85
N LEU A 382 -4.46 19.25 15.44
CA LEU A 382 -4.98 20.24 16.39
C LEU A 382 -5.93 21.24 15.72
N ALA A 383 -5.65 21.70 14.50
CA ALA A 383 -6.54 22.60 13.76
C ALA A 383 -7.89 21.95 13.43
N ILE A 384 -7.89 20.67 13.02
CA ILE A 384 -9.12 19.92 12.77
C ILE A 384 -9.89 19.70 14.09
N ALA A 385 -9.21 19.40 15.19
CA ALA A 385 -9.86 19.26 16.50
C ALA A 385 -10.54 20.57 16.96
N THR A 386 -9.85 21.72 16.86
CA THR A 386 -10.41 23.03 17.21
C THR A 386 -11.60 23.41 16.32
N THR A 387 -11.48 23.25 15.00
CA THR A 387 -12.57 23.61 14.06
C THR A 387 -13.76 22.68 14.18
N SER A 388 -13.55 21.37 14.35
CA SER A 388 -14.62 20.42 14.66
C SER A 388 -15.33 20.81 15.94
N PHE A 389 -14.61 21.13 17.02
CA PHE A 389 -15.21 21.59 18.27
C PHE A 389 -16.11 22.81 18.05
N ILE A 390 -15.63 23.83 17.32
CA ILE A 390 -16.40 25.05 16.99
C ILE A 390 -17.69 24.71 16.21
N TYR A 391 -17.62 23.83 15.20
CA TYR A 391 -18.82 23.43 14.45
C TYR A 391 -19.81 22.66 15.32
N MET A 392 -19.35 21.69 16.13
CA MET A 392 -20.19 20.90 17.02
C MET A 392 -20.92 21.76 18.05
N THR A 393 -20.24 22.72 18.67
CA THR A 393 -20.85 23.65 19.63
C THR A 393 -21.81 24.62 18.94
N CYS A 394 -21.46 25.18 17.78
CA CYS A 394 -22.35 26.07 17.03
C CYS A 394 -23.68 25.40 16.65
N VAL A 395 -23.67 24.13 16.21
CA VAL A 395 -24.90 23.37 15.91
C VAL A 395 -25.85 23.33 17.10
N VAL A 396 -25.35 23.00 18.30
CA VAL A 396 -26.16 22.92 19.52
C VAL A 396 -26.64 24.31 19.97
N LEU A 397 -25.76 25.32 19.91
CA LEU A 397 -26.08 26.67 20.38
C LEU A 397 -27.11 27.39 19.47
N PHE A 398 -27.02 27.23 18.14
CA PHE A 398 -28.00 27.84 17.24
C PHE A 398 -29.39 27.24 17.42
N GLY A 399 -29.48 25.91 17.49
CA GLY A 399 -30.74 25.21 17.75
C GLY A 399 -31.31 25.45 19.15
N ALA A 400 -30.51 25.89 20.12
CA ALA A 400 -30.97 26.19 21.48
C ALA A 400 -31.37 27.67 21.69
N CYS A 401 -30.81 28.62 20.93
CA CYS A 401 -31.07 30.06 21.11
C CYS A 401 -32.05 30.67 20.11
N ILE A 402 -32.18 30.12 18.89
CA ILE A 402 -32.93 30.72 17.78
C ILE A 402 -34.19 29.90 17.48
N GLU A 403 -35.31 30.57 17.22
CA GLU A 403 -36.59 29.95 16.85
C GLU A 403 -36.52 29.23 15.48
N GLY A 404 -37.12 28.04 15.38
CA GLY A 404 -36.99 27.16 14.21
C GLY A 404 -37.57 27.69 12.89
N VAL A 405 -38.48 28.65 12.90
CA VAL A 405 -38.90 29.36 11.68
C VAL A 405 -37.81 30.30 11.16
N VAL A 406 -37.03 30.94 12.05
CA VAL A 406 -35.90 31.82 11.67
C VAL A 406 -34.69 31.01 11.21
N LEU A 407 -34.47 29.84 11.80
CA LEU A 407 -33.39 28.94 11.35
C LEU A 407 -33.64 28.37 9.95
N ARG A 408 -34.90 28.10 9.56
CA ARG A 408 -35.25 27.61 8.20
C ARG A 408 -35.24 28.70 7.13
N ASP A 409 -35.31 29.97 7.54
CA ASP A 409 -35.20 31.12 6.66
C ASP A 409 -33.73 31.37 6.25
N LYS A 410 -33.41 31.07 5.00
CA LYS A 410 -32.05 31.14 4.43
C LYS A 410 -31.53 32.58 4.30
N PHE A 411 -32.39 33.53 3.94
CA PHE A 411 -31.99 34.90 3.63
C PHE A 411 -32.28 35.88 4.78
N GLY A 412 -33.11 35.50 5.75
CA GLY A 412 -33.46 36.31 6.92
C GLY A 412 -34.64 37.26 6.67
N ASP A 413 -35.54 36.95 5.74
CA ASP A 413 -36.71 37.77 5.43
C ASP A 413 -37.64 37.98 6.64
N SER A 414 -37.76 36.97 7.50
CA SER A 414 -38.48 37.00 8.78
C SER A 414 -37.91 38.04 9.75
N VAL A 415 -36.59 38.29 9.68
CA VAL A 415 -35.83 39.19 10.57
C VAL A 415 -35.33 40.44 9.85
N LYS A 416 -36.14 40.97 8.92
CA LYS A 416 -35.90 42.23 8.18
C LYS A 416 -34.62 42.20 7.32
N LYS A 417 -34.35 41.08 6.64
CA LYS A 417 -33.14 40.81 5.84
C LYS A 417 -31.84 41.00 6.63
N ASN A 418 -31.84 40.69 7.93
CA ASN A 418 -30.61 40.53 8.70
C ASN A 418 -30.09 39.10 8.58
N LEU A 419 -28.77 38.95 8.48
CA LEU A 419 -28.11 37.64 8.55
C LEU A 419 -28.47 36.95 9.88
N VAL A 420 -29.08 35.75 9.83
CA VAL A 420 -29.62 35.05 11.02
C VAL A 420 -28.55 34.88 12.12
N ILE A 421 -27.35 34.40 11.78
CA ILE A 421 -26.24 34.29 12.75
C ILE A 421 -25.73 35.65 13.25
N GLY A 422 -25.94 36.73 12.48
CA GLY A 422 -25.62 38.10 12.87
C GLY A 422 -26.58 38.63 13.95
N THR A 423 -27.87 38.31 13.88
CA THR A 423 -28.86 38.71 14.91
C THR A 423 -28.55 38.16 16.31
N LEU A 424 -27.81 37.04 16.38
CA LEU A 424 -27.33 36.45 17.63
C LEU A 424 -26.05 37.10 18.18
N ALA A 425 -25.29 37.84 17.37
CA ALA A 425 -23.93 38.28 17.71
C ALA A 425 -23.87 39.59 18.50
N TRP A 426 -22.94 39.67 19.46
CA TRP A 426 -22.63 40.89 20.23
C TRP A 426 -21.28 41.48 19.80
N PRO A 427 -21.13 42.81 19.65
CA PRO A 427 -22.07 43.88 20.01
C PRO A 427 -23.11 44.27 18.93
N SER A 428 -22.95 43.83 17.67
CA SER A 428 -23.84 44.23 16.56
C SER A 428 -23.81 43.21 15.42
N PRO A 429 -24.93 42.96 14.71
CA PRO A 429 -24.97 42.07 13.54
C PRO A 429 -23.95 42.43 12.45
N TRP A 430 -23.65 43.72 12.30
CA TRP A 430 -22.68 44.24 11.32
C TRP A 430 -21.26 43.68 11.50
N VAL A 431 -20.89 43.25 12.71
CA VAL A 431 -19.58 42.61 12.96
C VAL A 431 -19.46 41.31 12.17
N ILE A 432 -20.53 40.51 12.09
CA ILE A 432 -20.53 39.26 11.33
C ILE A 432 -20.68 39.52 9.83
N VAL A 433 -21.50 40.50 9.42
CA VAL A 433 -21.66 40.86 8.00
C VAL A 433 -20.31 41.31 7.40
N ILE A 434 -19.61 42.24 8.06
CA ILE A 434 -18.31 42.74 7.60
C ILE A 434 -17.22 41.67 7.75
N GLY A 435 -17.21 40.94 8.88
CA GLY A 435 -16.22 39.89 9.15
C GLY A 435 -16.30 38.71 8.17
N SER A 436 -17.51 38.24 7.85
CA SER A 436 -17.75 37.19 6.86
C SER A 436 -17.45 37.66 5.43
N PHE A 437 -17.77 38.91 5.07
CA PHE A 437 -17.42 39.48 3.78
C PHE A 437 -15.90 39.44 3.52
N PHE A 438 -15.09 39.95 4.45
CA PHE A 438 -13.62 39.92 4.34
C PHE A 438 -13.06 38.50 4.43
N SER A 439 -13.68 37.61 5.22
CA SER A 439 -13.30 36.18 5.29
C SER A 439 -13.48 35.49 3.93
N CYS A 440 -14.64 35.64 3.29
CA CYS A 440 -14.93 35.02 1.99
C CYS A 440 -14.03 35.60 0.89
N CYS A 441 -13.85 36.93 0.87
CA CYS A 441 -12.95 37.61 -0.07
C CYS A 441 -11.49 37.11 0.07
N GLY A 442 -11.01 36.96 1.31
CA GLY A 442 -9.68 36.41 1.60
C GLY A 442 -9.52 34.94 1.19
N ALA A 443 -10.53 34.10 1.42
CA ALA A 443 -10.52 32.69 1.03
C ALA A 443 -10.58 32.50 -0.50
N GLY A 444 -11.33 33.36 -1.21
CA GLY A 444 -11.34 33.44 -2.67
C GLY A 444 -9.96 33.79 -3.24
N LEU A 445 -9.33 34.86 -2.72
CA LEU A 445 -7.97 35.25 -3.09
C LEU A 445 -6.93 34.15 -2.80
N GLN A 446 -7.05 33.45 -1.67
CA GLN A 446 -6.17 32.32 -1.33
C GLN A 446 -6.34 31.12 -2.28
N SER A 447 -7.57 30.85 -2.72
CA SER A 447 -7.87 29.78 -3.68
C SER A 447 -7.31 30.13 -5.07
N LEU A 448 -7.53 31.37 -5.53
CA LEU A 448 -7.10 31.89 -6.83
C LEU A 448 -5.57 32.07 -6.95
N THR A 449 -4.84 32.13 -5.83
CA THR A 449 -3.37 32.15 -5.77
C THR A 449 -2.76 30.75 -5.61
N GLY A 450 -3.42 29.86 -4.85
CA GLY A 450 -2.94 28.50 -4.59
C GLY A 450 -3.11 27.56 -5.80
N ALA A 451 -4.27 27.57 -6.45
CA ALA A 451 -4.55 26.67 -7.58
C ALA A 451 -3.57 26.86 -8.76
N PRO A 452 -3.22 28.09 -9.21
CA PRO A 452 -2.23 28.28 -10.27
C PRO A 452 -0.82 27.77 -9.92
N ARG A 453 -0.38 27.97 -8.65
CA ARG A 453 0.94 27.50 -8.17
C ARG A 453 1.00 25.96 -8.16
N LEU A 454 -0.09 25.31 -7.79
CA LEU A 454 -0.23 23.85 -7.84
C LEU A 454 -0.19 23.32 -9.30
N LEU A 455 -0.93 23.94 -10.21
CA LEU A 455 -0.91 23.54 -11.64
C LEU A 455 0.48 23.76 -12.27
N GLN A 456 1.18 24.84 -11.90
CA GLN A 456 2.55 25.12 -12.33
C GLN A 456 3.55 24.04 -11.85
N ALA A 457 3.38 23.52 -10.64
CA ALA A 457 4.20 22.42 -10.11
C ALA A 457 3.97 21.10 -10.88
N ILE A 458 2.70 20.74 -11.10
CA ILE A 458 2.32 19.57 -11.92
C ILE A 458 2.88 19.68 -13.34
N ALA A 459 2.86 20.88 -13.93
CA ALA A 459 3.39 21.14 -15.26
C ALA A 459 4.93 21.02 -15.34
N ARG A 460 5.66 21.54 -14.34
CA ARG A 460 7.13 21.49 -14.30
C ARG A 460 7.70 20.11 -14.00
N ASP A 461 6.99 19.28 -13.23
CA ASP A 461 7.36 17.87 -13.04
C ASP A 461 7.30 17.04 -14.35
N GLY A 462 6.61 17.54 -15.38
CA GLY A 462 6.58 16.94 -16.70
C GLY A 462 5.86 15.59 -16.78
N ILE A 463 5.06 15.24 -15.76
CA ILE A 463 4.21 14.05 -15.71
C ILE A 463 3.11 14.05 -16.79
N VAL A 464 2.62 15.22 -17.17
CA VAL A 464 1.55 15.39 -18.16
C VAL A 464 2.04 16.35 -19.27
N PRO A 465 2.47 15.83 -20.45
CA PRO A 465 3.13 16.65 -21.47
C PRO A 465 2.30 17.84 -21.97
N PHE A 466 0.99 17.67 -22.17
CA PHE A 466 0.14 18.76 -22.67
C PHE A 466 -0.06 19.90 -21.65
N LEU A 467 0.23 19.68 -20.36
CA LEU A 467 0.15 20.73 -19.33
C LEU A 467 1.43 21.57 -19.24
N GLN A 468 2.51 21.24 -19.95
CA GLN A 468 3.80 21.94 -19.86
C GLN A 468 3.70 23.45 -20.15
N VAL A 469 2.75 23.89 -21.01
CA VAL A 469 2.47 25.31 -21.30
C VAL A 469 2.14 26.10 -20.03
N PHE A 470 1.48 25.48 -19.05
CA PHE A 470 1.12 26.09 -17.77
C PHE A 470 2.29 26.20 -16.77
N GLY A 471 3.45 25.62 -17.07
CA GLY A 471 4.67 25.73 -16.26
C GLY A 471 5.40 27.08 -16.40
N HIS A 472 4.97 27.92 -17.35
CA HIS A 472 5.53 29.25 -17.60
C HIS A 472 5.17 30.23 -16.47
N GLY A 473 6.17 30.95 -15.97
CA GLY A 473 6.00 31.98 -14.93
C GLY A 473 6.85 33.22 -15.22
N LYS A 474 6.48 34.34 -14.59
CA LYS A 474 7.27 35.57 -14.58
C LYS A 474 8.63 35.33 -13.92
N ALA A 475 9.57 36.28 -14.06
CA ALA A 475 10.86 36.27 -13.36
C ALA A 475 10.73 36.12 -11.81
N ASN A 476 9.59 36.49 -11.24
CA ASN A 476 9.27 36.34 -9.82
C ASN A 476 8.70 34.96 -9.43
N GLY A 477 8.68 33.98 -10.35
CA GLY A 477 8.06 32.67 -10.18
C GLY A 477 6.54 32.61 -10.41
N GLU A 478 5.84 33.75 -10.36
CA GLU A 478 4.37 33.82 -10.46
C GLU A 478 3.84 33.29 -11.81
N PRO A 479 2.92 32.31 -11.84
CA PRO A 479 2.42 31.70 -13.07
C PRO A 479 1.44 32.60 -13.82
N THR A 480 1.55 32.68 -15.14
CA THR A 480 0.65 33.49 -15.99
C THR A 480 -0.46 32.65 -16.62
N TRP A 481 -0.12 31.66 -17.44
CA TRP A 481 -1.10 30.82 -18.13
C TRP A 481 -1.93 29.96 -17.16
N ALA A 482 -1.33 29.48 -16.07
CA ALA A 482 -2.08 28.73 -15.06
C ALA A 482 -3.10 29.61 -14.30
N LEU A 483 -2.81 30.90 -14.10
CA LEU A 483 -3.77 31.85 -13.51
C LEU A 483 -4.95 32.09 -14.46
N LEU A 484 -4.67 32.28 -15.76
CA LEU A 484 -5.71 32.43 -16.78
C LEU A 484 -6.62 31.19 -16.88
N MET A 485 -6.03 29.98 -16.88
CA MET A 485 -6.80 28.72 -16.87
C MET A 485 -7.68 28.60 -15.61
N THR A 486 -7.12 28.94 -14.45
CA THR A 486 -7.84 28.91 -13.16
C THR A 486 -9.00 29.91 -13.15
N ALA A 487 -8.79 31.13 -13.64
CA ALA A 487 -9.86 32.11 -13.81
C ALA A 487 -10.96 31.60 -14.77
N GLY A 488 -10.59 30.98 -15.89
CA GLY A 488 -11.54 30.39 -16.84
C GLY A 488 -12.41 29.28 -16.23
N ILE A 489 -11.82 28.39 -15.42
CA ILE A 489 -12.58 27.36 -14.69
C ILE A 489 -13.41 27.99 -13.55
N CYS A 490 -12.88 28.98 -12.84
CA CYS A 490 -13.63 29.71 -11.81
C CYS A 490 -14.90 30.35 -12.40
N GLU A 491 -14.82 30.92 -13.61
CA GLU A 491 -15.95 31.55 -14.30
C GLU A 491 -17.08 30.55 -14.59
N ILE A 492 -16.75 29.30 -14.98
CA ILE A 492 -17.76 28.23 -15.15
C ILE A 492 -18.54 28.02 -13.84
N GLY A 493 -17.85 28.03 -12.69
CA GLY A 493 -18.49 27.93 -11.38
C GLY A 493 -19.35 29.15 -11.02
N ILE A 494 -19.00 30.35 -11.49
CA ILE A 494 -19.76 31.59 -11.25
C ILE A 494 -21.00 31.66 -12.14
N LEU A 495 -20.94 31.16 -13.38
CA LEU A 495 -22.10 31.12 -14.30
C LEU A 495 -23.23 30.21 -13.80
N ILE A 496 -22.92 29.20 -12.97
CA ILE A 496 -23.92 28.39 -12.24
C ILE A 496 -24.73 29.25 -11.25
N ALA A 497 -24.16 30.34 -10.74
CA ALA A 497 -24.76 31.38 -9.89
C ALA A 497 -25.25 30.95 -8.49
N SER A 498 -25.66 29.69 -8.31
CA SER A 498 -26.09 29.15 -7.02
C SER A 498 -24.93 28.54 -6.24
N LEU A 499 -24.64 29.10 -5.05
CA LEU A 499 -23.65 28.56 -4.10
C LEU A 499 -23.96 27.10 -3.73
N ASP A 500 -25.25 26.78 -3.55
CA ASP A 500 -25.70 25.46 -3.08
C ASP A 500 -25.58 24.38 -4.16
N ALA A 501 -25.53 24.76 -5.44
CA ALA A 501 -25.22 23.86 -6.54
C ALA A 501 -23.70 23.64 -6.74
N VAL A 502 -22.88 24.64 -6.44
CA VAL A 502 -21.41 24.56 -6.56
C VAL A 502 -20.78 23.75 -5.42
N ALA A 503 -21.31 23.84 -4.19
CA ALA A 503 -20.77 23.16 -3.01
C ALA A 503 -20.69 21.61 -3.13
N PRO A 504 -21.70 20.89 -3.67
CA PRO A 504 -21.59 19.45 -3.93
C PRO A 504 -20.54 19.08 -4.98
N ILE A 505 -20.40 19.88 -6.06
CA ILE A 505 -19.40 19.66 -7.12
C ILE A 505 -17.99 19.76 -6.53
N LEU A 506 -17.75 20.80 -5.72
CA LEU A 506 -16.52 20.99 -4.96
C LEU A 506 -16.21 19.80 -4.04
N SER A 507 -17.23 19.32 -3.32
CA SER A 507 -17.10 18.20 -2.38
C SER A 507 -16.66 16.91 -3.05
N MET A 508 -17.11 16.64 -4.29
CA MET A 508 -16.67 15.47 -5.05
C MET A 508 -15.16 15.47 -5.29
N PHE A 509 -14.59 16.61 -5.74
CA PHE A 509 -13.14 16.71 -6.01
C PHE A 509 -12.29 16.56 -4.74
N PHE A 510 -12.75 17.11 -3.60
CA PHE A 510 -12.03 16.95 -2.32
C PHE A 510 -12.17 15.53 -1.74
N LEU A 511 -13.36 14.91 -1.78
CA LEU A 511 -13.54 13.52 -1.36
C LEU A 511 -12.69 12.55 -2.20
N MET A 512 -12.62 12.78 -3.51
CA MET A 512 -11.79 12.03 -4.45
C MET A 512 -10.28 12.20 -4.18
N CYS A 513 -9.84 13.41 -3.84
CA CYS A 513 -8.47 13.68 -3.40
C CYS A 513 -8.13 12.92 -2.10
N TYR A 514 -9.01 13.00 -1.10
CA TYR A 514 -8.83 12.34 0.20
C TYR A 514 -8.92 10.81 0.08
N LEU A 515 -9.78 10.30 -0.80
CA LEU A 515 -9.87 8.89 -1.16
C LEU A 515 -8.53 8.34 -1.64
N PHE A 516 -7.87 9.02 -2.58
CA PHE A 516 -6.57 8.57 -3.09
C PHE A 516 -5.44 8.63 -2.06
N VAL A 517 -5.39 9.68 -1.24
CA VAL A 517 -4.41 9.78 -0.14
C VAL A 517 -4.57 8.62 0.83
N ASN A 518 -5.81 8.30 1.23
CA ASN A 518 -6.11 7.19 2.13
C ASN A 518 -5.83 5.82 1.50
N LEU A 519 -6.24 5.62 0.24
CA LEU A 519 -5.97 4.38 -0.53
C LEU A 519 -4.47 4.12 -0.66
N ALA A 520 -3.69 5.13 -1.07
CA ALA A 520 -2.25 4.99 -1.30
C ALA A 520 -1.52 4.59 -0.01
N CYS A 521 -1.74 5.30 1.11
CA CYS A 521 -1.12 4.96 2.39
C CYS A 521 -1.43 3.51 2.82
N ALA A 522 -2.69 3.08 2.69
CA ALA A 522 -3.10 1.71 3.02
C ALA A 522 -2.41 0.66 2.12
N VAL A 523 -2.44 0.86 0.79
CA VAL A 523 -1.86 -0.04 -0.21
C VAL A 523 -0.34 -0.16 -0.05
N GLN A 524 0.38 0.95 0.11
CA GLN A 524 1.83 0.96 0.28
C GLN A 524 2.27 0.22 1.56
N THR A 525 1.53 0.40 2.64
CA THR A 525 1.77 -0.33 3.90
C THR A 525 1.52 -1.83 3.76
N LEU A 526 0.45 -2.22 3.06
CA LEU A 526 0.06 -3.62 2.88
C LEU A 526 0.96 -4.37 1.88
N LEU A 527 1.41 -3.70 0.82
CA LEU A 527 2.37 -4.26 -0.14
C LEU A 527 3.81 -4.29 0.38
N ARG A 528 4.12 -3.52 1.45
CA ARG A 528 5.47 -3.26 1.97
C ARG A 528 6.37 -2.68 0.88
N THR A 529 5.99 -1.54 0.33
CA THR A 529 6.83 -0.76 -0.60
C THR A 529 8.17 -0.37 0.07
N PRO A 530 9.34 -0.60 -0.56
CA PRO A 530 10.66 -0.46 0.10
C PRO A 530 10.90 0.90 0.78
N ASN A 531 10.49 1.98 0.12
CA ASN A 531 10.69 3.37 0.55
C ASN A 531 9.59 3.91 1.50
N TRP A 532 8.64 3.08 1.92
CA TRP A 532 7.54 3.49 2.80
C TRP A 532 7.75 2.97 4.22
N ARG A 533 8.21 3.86 5.11
CA ARG A 533 8.52 3.59 6.51
C ARG A 533 7.99 4.72 7.40
N PRO A 534 6.66 4.93 7.46
CA PRO A 534 6.07 6.03 8.21
C PRO A 534 6.41 5.92 9.70
N ARG A 535 6.92 7.01 10.29
CA ARG A 535 7.38 7.04 11.70
C ARG A 535 6.32 7.56 12.68
N PHE A 536 5.13 7.92 12.19
CA PHE A 536 4.05 8.46 13.02
C PHE A 536 3.42 7.39 13.93
N LYS A 537 3.48 7.61 15.25
CA LYS A 537 3.07 6.62 16.28
C LYS A 537 1.60 6.18 16.19
N PHE A 538 0.70 7.06 15.77
CA PHE A 538 -0.75 6.79 15.70
C PHE A 538 -1.21 6.31 14.32
N TYR A 539 -0.28 6.03 13.41
CA TYR A 539 -0.60 5.50 12.09
C TYR A 539 -0.84 3.98 12.13
N HIS A 540 -1.93 3.53 11.49
CA HIS A 540 -2.15 2.13 11.17
C HIS A 540 -2.95 2.01 9.86
N TRP A 541 -2.66 0.99 9.06
CA TRP A 541 -3.28 0.82 7.73
C TRP A 541 -4.82 0.72 7.76
N THR A 542 -5.39 0.21 8.85
CA THR A 542 -6.85 0.14 9.03
C THR A 542 -7.51 1.50 9.18
N LEU A 543 -6.81 2.52 9.72
CA LEU A 543 -7.33 3.88 9.84
C LEU A 543 -7.43 4.54 8.46
N SER A 544 -6.40 4.37 7.63
CA SER A 544 -6.44 4.81 6.23
C SER A 544 -7.51 4.06 5.43
N PHE A 545 -7.67 2.74 5.62
CA PHE A 545 -8.73 1.97 4.97
C PHE A 545 -10.15 2.41 5.41
N LEU A 546 -10.33 2.73 6.70
CA LEU A 546 -11.58 3.29 7.20
C LEU A 546 -11.88 4.65 6.58
N GLY A 547 -10.87 5.54 6.51
CA GLY A 547 -10.99 6.85 5.87
C GLY A 547 -11.33 6.74 4.38
N MET A 548 -10.69 5.80 3.67
CA MET A 548 -10.99 5.45 2.28
C MET A 548 -12.46 5.03 2.11
N SER A 549 -12.94 4.10 2.93
CA SER A 549 -14.34 3.62 2.91
C SER A 549 -15.35 4.74 3.18
N LEU A 550 -15.05 5.62 4.14
CA LEU A 550 -15.90 6.76 4.51
C LEU A 550 -15.93 7.80 3.37
N CYS A 551 -14.80 8.08 2.71
CA CYS A 551 -14.76 8.95 1.51
C CYS A 551 -15.66 8.41 0.39
N VAL A 552 -15.55 7.12 0.06
CA VAL A 552 -16.41 6.48 -0.96
C VAL A 552 -17.89 6.59 -0.57
N SER A 553 -18.22 6.28 0.68
CA SER A 553 -19.58 6.32 1.19
C SER A 553 -20.20 7.72 1.03
N LEU A 554 -19.47 8.78 1.41
CA LEU A 554 -19.91 10.16 1.24
C LEU A 554 -20.13 10.57 -0.21
N MET A 555 -19.25 10.14 -1.13
CA MET A 555 -19.41 10.42 -2.57
C MET A 555 -20.70 9.79 -3.12
N PHE A 556 -20.95 8.51 -2.83
CA PHE A 556 -22.14 7.81 -3.29
C PHE A 556 -23.44 8.33 -2.65
N ILE A 557 -23.39 8.73 -1.38
CA ILE A 557 -24.52 9.35 -0.67
C ILE A 557 -24.90 10.70 -1.30
N SER A 558 -23.92 11.54 -1.64
CA SER A 558 -24.16 12.87 -2.21
C SER A 558 -24.63 12.82 -3.67
N SER A 559 -23.92 12.10 -4.55
CA SER A 559 -24.38 11.80 -5.91
C SER A 559 -23.61 10.63 -6.51
N TRP A 560 -24.28 9.47 -6.57
CA TRP A 560 -23.70 8.24 -7.10
C TRP A 560 -23.24 8.34 -8.57
N TYR A 561 -23.96 9.09 -9.42
CA TYR A 561 -23.63 9.21 -10.83
C TYR A 561 -22.44 10.14 -11.08
N TYR A 562 -22.37 11.28 -10.37
CA TYR A 562 -21.17 12.13 -10.40
C TYR A 562 -19.96 11.41 -9.79
N ALA A 563 -20.16 10.63 -8.73
CA ALA A 563 -19.09 9.83 -8.12
C ALA A 563 -18.51 8.80 -9.10
N LEU A 564 -19.34 8.06 -9.85
CA LEU A 564 -18.89 7.11 -10.86
C LEU A 564 -18.11 7.78 -11.99
N VAL A 565 -18.60 8.91 -12.53
CA VAL A 565 -17.93 9.66 -13.60
C VAL A 565 -16.59 10.21 -13.10
N ALA A 566 -16.56 10.82 -11.91
CA ALA A 566 -15.34 11.33 -11.29
C ALA A 566 -14.30 10.22 -11.09
N MET A 567 -14.67 9.08 -10.48
CA MET A 567 -13.76 7.93 -10.30
C MET A 567 -13.26 7.35 -11.62
N SER A 568 -14.07 7.35 -12.67
CA SER A 568 -13.65 6.89 -14.01
C SER A 568 -12.60 7.81 -14.62
N ILE A 569 -12.82 9.13 -14.57
CA ILE A 569 -11.84 10.14 -14.99
C ILE A 569 -10.55 10.01 -14.16
N ALA A 570 -10.68 9.79 -12.86
CA ALA A 570 -9.57 9.54 -11.93
C ALA A 570 -8.68 8.37 -12.38
N GLY A 571 -9.30 7.21 -12.66
CA GLY A 571 -8.60 6.01 -13.10
C GLY A 571 -7.92 6.18 -14.45
N CYS A 572 -8.55 6.92 -15.37
CA CYS A 572 -7.95 7.28 -16.66
C CYS A 572 -6.72 8.18 -16.49
N ILE A 573 -6.78 9.21 -15.64
CA ILE A 573 -5.65 10.09 -15.33
C ILE A 573 -4.50 9.30 -14.70
N TYR A 574 -4.78 8.47 -13.69
CA TYR A 574 -3.78 7.63 -13.04
C TYR A 574 -3.08 6.70 -14.03
N LYS A 575 -3.85 5.96 -14.85
CA LYS A 575 -3.30 5.04 -15.87
C LYS A 575 -2.54 5.76 -16.98
N TYR A 576 -2.97 6.97 -17.35
CA TYR A 576 -2.25 7.79 -18.32
C TYR A 576 -0.87 8.23 -17.79
N ILE A 577 -0.79 8.66 -16.52
CA ILE A 577 0.49 9.04 -15.89
C ILE A 577 1.40 7.82 -15.76
N GLU A 578 0.87 6.67 -15.32
CA GLU A 578 1.62 5.40 -15.23
C GLU A 578 2.21 4.98 -16.59
N TYR A 579 1.43 5.08 -17.67
CA TYR A 579 1.86 4.79 -19.03
C TYR A 579 2.96 5.76 -19.51
N ARG A 580 2.79 7.08 -19.33
CA ARG A 580 3.79 8.08 -19.75
C ARG A 580 5.06 8.04 -18.89
N GLY A 581 4.95 7.67 -17.61
CA GLY A 581 6.09 7.40 -16.75
C GLY A 581 6.92 6.22 -17.26
N ALA A 582 6.25 5.11 -17.60
CA ALA A 582 6.90 3.94 -18.21
C ALA A 582 7.55 4.25 -19.57
N GLU A 583 6.87 5.04 -20.43
CA GLU A 583 7.41 5.48 -21.72
C GLU A 583 8.67 6.35 -21.55
N LYS A 584 8.68 7.26 -20.56
CA LYS A 584 9.83 8.13 -20.27
C LYS A 584 11.02 7.36 -19.67
N GLU A 585 10.78 6.36 -18.84
CA GLU A 585 11.85 5.59 -18.17
C GLU A 585 12.44 4.49 -19.08
N TRP A 586 11.62 3.86 -19.95
CA TRP A 586 12.02 2.69 -20.74
C TRP A 586 11.94 2.87 -22.26
N GLY A 587 11.51 4.03 -22.75
CA GLY A 587 11.36 4.35 -24.18
C GLY A 587 10.10 3.81 -24.86
N ASP A 588 9.45 2.80 -24.29
CA ASP A 588 8.18 2.21 -24.74
C ASP A 588 7.25 2.06 -23.54
N GLY A 589 6.04 2.61 -23.61
CA GLY A 589 5.07 2.59 -22.52
C GLY A 589 4.58 1.19 -22.16
N ILE A 590 4.17 0.36 -23.14
CA ILE A 590 3.57 -0.96 -22.83
C ILE A 590 4.64 -1.91 -22.29
N ARG A 591 5.81 -1.95 -22.94
CA ARG A 591 6.93 -2.75 -22.47
C ARG A 591 7.49 -2.22 -21.15
N GLY A 592 7.59 -0.89 -20.99
CA GLY A 592 8.03 -0.24 -19.76
C GLY A 592 7.19 -0.59 -18.54
N LEU A 593 5.86 -0.66 -18.68
CA LEU A 593 4.96 -1.10 -17.60
C LEU A 593 5.31 -2.53 -17.13
N SER A 594 5.57 -3.45 -18.07
CA SER A 594 5.98 -4.82 -17.74
C SER A 594 7.36 -4.90 -17.07
N LEU A 595 8.30 -4.05 -17.49
CA LEU A 595 9.65 -3.96 -16.92
C LEU A 595 9.64 -3.36 -15.51
N ASN A 596 8.85 -2.32 -15.27
CA ASN A 596 8.67 -1.73 -13.95
C ASN A 596 7.99 -2.70 -12.97
N ALA A 597 6.95 -3.41 -13.41
CA ALA A 597 6.34 -4.46 -12.59
C ALA A 597 7.34 -5.58 -12.22
N ALA A 598 8.18 -6.01 -13.17
CA ALA A 598 9.22 -7.02 -12.93
C ALA A 598 10.32 -6.51 -11.98
N ARG A 599 10.87 -5.31 -12.22
CA ARG A 599 11.89 -4.66 -11.37
C ARG A 599 11.39 -4.50 -9.93
N TYR A 600 10.18 -3.99 -9.76
CA TYR A 600 9.58 -3.77 -8.45
C TYR A 600 9.40 -5.09 -7.68
N ALA A 601 8.94 -6.15 -8.35
CA ALA A 601 8.82 -7.48 -7.76
C ALA A 601 10.19 -8.06 -7.35
N LEU A 602 11.24 -7.85 -8.15
CA LEU A 602 12.59 -8.34 -7.86
C LEU A 602 13.23 -7.65 -6.64
N ILE A 603 13.15 -6.32 -6.55
CA ILE A 603 13.68 -5.57 -5.39
C ILE A 603 12.98 -6.02 -4.10
N ARG A 604 11.65 -6.21 -4.15
CA ARG A 604 10.87 -6.70 -3.00
C ARG A 604 11.26 -8.12 -2.56
N LEU A 605 11.71 -8.98 -3.49
CA LEU A 605 12.21 -10.32 -3.17
C LEU A 605 13.58 -10.33 -2.48
N GLU A 606 14.33 -9.22 -2.53
CA GLU A 606 15.64 -9.10 -1.90
C GLU A 606 15.55 -8.68 -0.42
N GLU A 607 14.60 -7.81 -0.06
CA GLU A 607 14.36 -7.43 1.34
C GLU A 607 13.80 -8.57 2.20
N VAL A 608 13.08 -9.53 1.60
CA VAL A 608 12.49 -10.66 2.31
C VAL A 608 13.47 -11.84 2.30
N GLN A 609 14.04 -12.18 3.45
CA GLN A 609 14.85 -13.40 3.56
C GLN A 609 14.06 -14.63 3.09
N PRO A 610 14.57 -15.43 2.13
CA PRO A 610 13.84 -16.53 1.56
C PRO A 610 13.52 -17.58 2.63
N HIS A 611 12.23 -17.75 2.93
CA HIS A 611 11.77 -18.66 3.97
C HIS A 611 12.10 -20.13 3.60
N THR A 612 13.16 -20.67 4.22
CA THR A 612 13.66 -22.03 4.00
C THR A 612 12.68 -23.15 4.36
N LYS A 613 11.61 -22.86 5.12
CA LYS A 613 10.64 -23.84 5.66
C LYS A 613 9.86 -24.64 4.60
N ASN A 614 9.83 -24.19 3.35
CA ASN A 614 9.18 -24.87 2.23
C ASN A 614 10.01 -24.80 0.95
N TRP A 615 11.02 -25.67 0.85
CA TRP A 615 11.81 -25.78 -0.36
C TRP A 615 10.97 -26.24 -1.57
N ARG A 616 11.30 -25.69 -2.75
CA ARG A 616 10.78 -26.08 -4.07
C ARG A 616 11.91 -25.95 -5.11
N PRO A 617 12.00 -26.88 -6.08
CA PRO A 617 13.08 -26.87 -7.07
C PRO A 617 12.92 -25.70 -8.05
N GLN A 618 13.97 -24.88 -8.17
CA GLN A 618 14.16 -23.87 -9.21
C GLN A 618 15.38 -24.29 -10.03
N LEU A 619 15.13 -24.70 -11.28
CA LEU A 619 16.07 -25.53 -12.03
C LEU A 619 17.02 -24.69 -12.89
N LEU A 620 18.33 -24.96 -12.79
CA LEU A 620 19.32 -24.69 -13.82
C LEU A 620 19.50 -25.95 -14.65
N VAL A 621 19.06 -25.94 -15.91
CA VAL A 621 19.22 -27.07 -16.82
C VAL A 621 20.48 -26.86 -17.64
N LEU A 622 21.51 -27.68 -17.42
CA LEU A 622 22.75 -27.65 -18.19
C LEU A 622 22.62 -28.54 -19.42
N LEU A 623 22.49 -27.90 -20.58
CA LEU A 623 22.52 -28.58 -21.88
C LEU A 623 23.94 -28.64 -22.42
N LYS A 624 24.22 -29.71 -23.19
CA LYS A 624 25.36 -29.78 -24.10
C LYS A 624 24.85 -29.60 -25.52
N LEU A 625 25.61 -28.85 -26.32
CA LEU A 625 25.38 -28.72 -27.76
C LEU A 625 26.29 -29.69 -28.51
N ASP A 626 25.84 -30.14 -29.68
CA ASP A 626 26.66 -30.87 -30.65
C ASP A 626 27.39 -29.88 -31.58
N SER A 627 28.24 -30.39 -32.48
CA SER A 627 29.01 -29.61 -33.46
C SER A 627 28.14 -28.64 -34.28
N ASP A 628 26.91 -29.05 -34.57
CA ASP A 628 25.98 -28.32 -35.44
C ASP A 628 25.16 -27.27 -34.66
N LEU A 629 25.59 -26.93 -33.43
CA LEU A 629 24.89 -26.04 -32.48
C LEU A 629 23.46 -26.50 -32.14
N GLY A 630 23.18 -27.81 -32.32
CA GLY A 630 21.95 -28.49 -31.91
C GLY A 630 22.01 -29.01 -30.48
N VAL A 631 20.86 -29.24 -29.84
CA VAL A 631 20.78 -29.77 -28.46
C VAL A 631 20.93 -31.29 -28.47
N LYS A 632 22.01 -31.81 -27.87
CA LYS A 632 22.34 -33.24 -27.86
C LYS A 632 21.27 -34.13 -27.22
N HIS A 633 20.72 -33.68 -26.10
CA HIS A 633 19.74 -34.43 -25.32
C HIS A 633 18.46 -33.61 -25.09
N PRO A 634 17.59 -33.46 -26.11
CA PRO A 634 16.37 -32.66 -26.00
C PRO A 634 15.41 -33.20 -24.93
N ARG A 635 15.47 -34.51 -24.63
CA ARG A 635 14.67 -35.16 -23.58
C ARG A 635 14.90 -34.60 -22.16
N LEU A 636 16.03 -33.91 -21.92
CA LEU A 636 16.24 -33.19 -20.66
C LEU A 636 15.26 -32.02 -20.50
N LEU A 637 14.88 -31.36 -21.60
CA LEU A 637 13.84 -30.32 -21.62
C LEU A 637 12.46 -30.93 -21.40
N SER A 638 12.14 -32.07 -22.03
CA SER A 638 10.90 -32.83 -21.77
C SER A 638 10.76 -33.16 -20.28
N PHE A 639 11.80 -33.74 -19.68
CA PHE A 639 11.80 -34.09 -18.26
C PHE A 639 11.67 -32.85 -17.34
N THR A 640 12.35 -31.75 -17.68
CA THR A 640 12.20 -30.46 -16.98
C THR A 640 10.75 -29.98 -16.99
N THR A 641 10.09 -30.02 -18.15
CA THR A 641 8.68 -29.64 -18.31
C THR A 641 7.75 -30.56 -17.50
N GLN A 642 8.03 -31.87 -17.46
CA GLN A 642 7.28 -32.84 -16.66
C GLN A 642 7.41 -32.59 -15.15
N LEU A 643 8.63 -32.29 -14.67
CA LEU A 643 8.91 -32.06 -13.25
C LEU A 643 8.35 -30.72 -12.74
N LYS A 644 8.35 -29.68 -13.60
CA LYS A 644 7.90 -28.33 -13.22
C LYS A 644 6.46 -28.03 -13.59
N ALA A 645 5.85 -28.78 -14.51
CA ALA A 645 4.51 -28.56 -15.07
C ALA A 645 4.27 -27.09 -15.52
N GLY A 646 5.31 -26.42 -16.01
CA GLY A 646 5.27 -25.00 -16.41
C GLY A 646 5.17 -23.98 -15.28
N LYS A 647 5.49 -24.36 -14.02
CA LYS A 647 5.42 -23.50 -12.83
C LYS A 647 6.79 -23.23 -12.19
N GLY A 648 6.97 -22.02 -11.68
CA GLY A 648 8.21 -21.57 -11.02
C GLY A 648 9.34 -21.24 -12.01
N LEU A 649 10.54 -21.00 -11.49
CA LEU A 649 11.70 -20.63 -12.29
C LEU A 649 12.39 -21.86 -12.89
N THR A 650 12.72 -21.74 -14.18
CA THR A 650 13.59 -22.63 -14.93
C THR A 650 14.51 -21.76 -15.78
N ILE A 651 15.81 -22.00 -15.69
CA ILE A 651 16.85 -21.39 -16.52
C ILE A 651 17.51 -22.53 -17.30
N VAL A 652 17.49 -22.46 -18.62
CA VAL A 652 18.15 -23.40 -19.52
C VAL A 652 19.43 -22.75 -20.00
N SER A 653 20.57 -23.38 -19.73
CA SER A 653 21.87 -22.81 -20.05
C SER A 653 22.74 -23.78 -20.83
N SER A 654 23.58 -23.21 -21.69
CA SER A 654 24.60 -23.93 -22.46
C SER A 654 25.91 -23.16 -22.47
N VAL A 655 27.01 -23.87 -22.65
CA VAL A 655 28.36 -23.31 -22.79
C VAL A 655 28.90 -23.68 -24.17
N LEU A 656 29.38 -22.67 -24.90
CA LEU A 656 30.17 -22.83 -26.13
C LEU A 656 31.65 -22.63 -25.79
N GLU A 657 32.50 -23.53 -26.28
CA GLU A 657 33.94 -23.50 -26.03
C GLU A 657 34.65 -22.60 -27.06
N GLY A 658 35.39 -21.60 -26.58
CA GLY A 658 36.16 -20.67 -27.42
C GLY A 658 36.09 -19.21 -26.96
N THR A 659 36.31 -18.29 -27.89
CA THR A 659 36.41 -16.85 -27.62
C THR A 659 35.18 -16.10 -28.12
N TYR A 660 34.56 -15.26 -27.27
CA TYR A 660 33.33 -14.54 -27.63
C TYR A 660 33.47 -13.61 -28.85
N MET A 661 34.65 -13.03 -29.07
CA MET A 661 34.91 -12.13 -30.20
C MET A 661 34.75 -12.83 -31.57
N THR A 662 35.03 -14.13 -31.66
CA THR A 662 34.86 -14.91 -32.89
C THR A 662 33.49 -15.59 -32.93
N LEU A 663 33.04 -16.15 -31.80
CA LEU A 663 31.81 -16.95 -31.71
C LEU A 663 30.53 -16.15 -31.41
N GLY A 664 30.58 -14.82 -31.37
CA GLY A 664 29.43 -13.98 -30.97
C GLY A 664 28.18 -14.11 -31.86
N ALA A 665 28.34 -14.47 -33.13
CA ALA A 665 27.24 -14.76 -34.04
C ALA A 665 26.66 -16.18 -33.80
N GLU A 666 27.54 -17.17 -33.65
CA GLU A 666 27.18 -18.55 -33.35
C GLU A 666 26.48 -18.69 -31.99
N ALA A 667 26.91 -17.93 -30.97
CA ALA A 667 26.27 -17.90 -29.67
C ALA A 667 24.80 -17.44 -29.75
N LYS A 668 24.49 -16.44 -30.58
CA LYS A 668 23.10 -15.98 -30.83
C LYS A 668 22.30 -17.03 -31.60
N SER A 669 22.92 -17.69 -32.57
CA SER A 669 22.29 -18.80 -33.32
C SER A 669 21.95 -19.97 -32.40
N ALA A 670 22.90 -20.41 -31.57
CA ALA A 670 22.73 -21.44 -30.56
C ALA A 670 21.64 -21.07 -29.53
N GLU A 671 21.59 -19.81 -29.07
CA GLU A 671 20.53 -19.34 -28.17
C GLU A 671 19.14 -19.43 -28.84
N GLN A 672 19.04 -19.12 -30.13
CA GLN A 672 17.79 -19.24 -30.90
C GLN A 672 17.40 -20.72 -31.13
N ASN A 673 18.37 -21.59 -31.38
CA ASN A 673 18.16 -23.05 -31.48
C ASN A 673 17.66 -23.63 -30.15
N VAL A 674 18.28 -23.27 -29.03
CA VAL A 674 17.87 -23.71 -27.68
C VAL A 674 16.46 -23.19 -27.36
N LYS A 675 16.14 -21.92 -27.66
CA LYS A 675 14.77 -21.38 -27.52
C LYS A 675 13.77 -22.16 -28.37
N SER A 676 14.12 -22.52 -29.61
CA SER A 676 13.25 -23.29 -30.50
C SER A 676 12.99 -24.69 -29.93
N ALA A 677 14.02 -25.37 -29.39
CA ALA A 677 13.87 -26.64 -28.68
C ALA A 677 13.02 -26.51 -27.40
N MET A 678 13.19 -25.43 -26.63
CA MET A 678 12.33 -25.12 -25.47
C MET A 678 10.87 -24.93 -25.87
N HIS A 679 10.59 -24.25 -26.98
CA HIS A 679 9.23 -24.08 -27.49
C HIS A 679 8.61 -25.40 -27.95
N ALA A 680 9.36 -26.25 -28.66
CA ALA A 680 8.92 -27.58 -29.07
C ALA A 680 8.54 -28.47 -27.86
N GLU A 681 9.40 -28.52 -26.84
CA GLU A 681 9.17 -29.28 -25.60
C GLU A 681 8.26 -28.57 -24.58
N ARG A 682 7.69 -27.42 -24.95
CA ARG A 682 6.81 -26.57 -24.12
C ARG A 682 7.43 -26.13 -22.78
N THR A 683 8.75 -26.04 -22.73
CA THR A 683 9.54 -25.62 -21.57
C THR A 683 9.41 -24.12 -21.34
N LYS A 684 8.65 -23.72 -20.32
CA LYS A 684 8.59 -22.33 -19.87
C LYS A 684 9.82 -22.01 -19.00
N GLY A 685 10.65 -21.08 -19.44
CA GLY A 685 11.85 -20.65 -18.73
C GLY A 685 12.64 -19.61 -19.52
N PHE A 686 13.82 -19.26 -18.99
CA PHE A 686 14.79 -18.39 -19.66
C PHE A 686 15.88 -19.21 -20.33
N CYS A 687 16.44 -18.72 -21.44
CA CYS A 687 17.58 -19.32 -22.13
C CYS A 687 18.82 -18.45 -21.91
N HIS A 688 19.98 -19.06 -21.66
CA HIS A 688 21.25 -18.33 -21.52
C HIS A 688 22.43 -19.13 -22.09
N VAL A 689 23.04 -18.65 -23.18
CA VAL A 689 24.22 -19.28 -23.78
C VAL A 689 25.44 -18.43 -23.46
N VAL A 690 26.49 -19.05 -22.91
CA VAL A 690 27.75 -18.39 -22.52
C VAL A 690 28.88 -18.95 -23.39
N VAL A 691 29.74 -18.07 -23.91
CA VAL A 691 30.99 -18.48 -24.57
C VAL A 691 32.12 -18.40 -23.53
N SER A 692 32.91 -19.47 -23.39
CA SER A 692 34.02 -19.54 -22.45
C SER A 692 35.18 -20.34 -23.03
N SER A 693 36.42 -20.02 -22.66
CA SER A 693 37.62 -20.75 -23.12
C SER A 693 37.67 -22.21 -22.66
N ASN A 694 36.97 -22.55 -21.57
CA ASN A 694 36.86 -23.92 -21.05
C ASN A 694 35.39 -24.22 -20.70
N LEU A 695 34.91 -25.41 -21.04
CA LEU A 695 33.58 -25.88 -20.62
C LEU A 695 33.39 -25.87 -19.10
N ARG A 696 34.44 -26.24 -18.34
CA ARG A 696 34.44 -26.23 -16.86
C ARG A 696 34.12 -24.86 -16.29
N ASP A 697 34.90 -23.85 -16.68
CA ASP A 697 34.81 -22.51 -16.09
C ASP A 697 33.49 -21.84 -16.52
N GLY A 698 32.99 -22.11 -17.74
CA GLY A 698 31.65 -21.72 -18.18
C GLY A 698 30.52 -22.29 -17.30
N PHE A 699 30.54 -23.59 -16.98
CA PHE A 699 29.55 -24.17 -16.07
C PHE A 699 29.70 -23.65 -14.62
N SER A 700 30.93 -23.46 -14.16
CA SER A 700 31.24 -22.88 -12.84
C SER A 700 30.62 -21.49 -12.67
N HIS A 701 30.76 -20.63 -13.69
CA HIS A 701 30.14 -19.30 -13.71
C HIS A 701 28.60 -19.40 -13.72
N LEU A 702 28.00 -20.24 -14.57
CA LEU A 702 26.54 -20.43 -14.63
C LEU A 702 25.92 -20.88 -13.30
N ILE A 703 26.58 -21.78 -12.57
CA ILE A 703 26.15 -22.25 -11.25
C ILE A 703 26.15 -21.12 -10.22
N GLN A 704 27.05 -20.14 -10.35
CA GLN A 704 27.22 -19.06 -9.38
C GLN A 704 26.38 -17.81 -9.73
N SER A 705 26.25 -17.44 -11.01
CA SER A 705 25.71 -16.15 -11.44
C SER A 705 24.33 -16.19 -12.09
N ALA A 706 23.80 -17.35 -12.49
CA ALA A 706 22.53 -17.40 -13.23
C ALA A 706 21.30 -17.07 -12.34
N GLY A 707 20.64 -15.96 -12.66
CA GLY A 707 19.48 -15.43 -11.95
C GLY A 707 19.56 -13.90 -11.80
N LEU A 708 18.61 -13.31 -11.09
CA LEU A 708 18.64 -11.88 -10.75
C LEU A 708 18.05 -11.64 -9.36
N GLY A 709 18.87 -11.13 -8.43
CA GLY A 709 18.47 -10.88 -7.03
C GLY A 709 17.92 -12.13 -6.34
N GLY A 710 16.72 -12.01 -5.77
CA GLY A 710 16.01 -13.14 -5.15
C GLY A 710 15.52 -14.21 -6.15
N MET A 711 15.46 -13.92 -7.45
CA MET A 711 14.98 -14.83 -8.49
C MET A 711 16.14 -15.61 -9.12
N LYS A 712 16.61 -16.63 -8.40
CA LYS A 712 17.74 -17.50 -8.78
C LYS A 712 17.41 -18.99 -8.69
N HIS A 713 18.25 -19.81 -9.31
CA HIS A 713 18.19 -21.26 -9.20
C HIS A 713 18.52 -21.75 -7.77
N ASN A 714 18.16 -23.00 -7.49
CA ASN A 714 18.57 -23.70 -6.27
C ASN A 714 18.84 -25.20 -6.48
N ALA A 715 18.63 -25.69 -7.69
CA ALA A 715 18.87 -27.06 -8.11
C ALA A 715 19.45 -27.09 -9.53
N VAL A 716 20.54 -27.82 -9.74
CA VAL A 716 21.16 -28.03 -11.05
C VAL A 716 20.66 -29.37 -11.62
N LEU A 717 20.24 -29.39 -12.87
CA LEU A 717 19.83 -30.58 -13.62
C LEU A 717 20.76 -30.78 -14.82
N MET A 718 21.38 -31.95 -14.92
CA MET A 718 22.28 -32.30 -16.02
C MET A 718 22.11 -33.77 -16.46
N ALA A 719 22.55 -34.08 -17.68
CA ALA A 719 22.61 -35.45 -18.18
C ALA A 719 23.89 -36.18 -17.73
N TRP A 720 23.80 -37.49 -17.55
CA TRP A 720 24.96 -38.37 -17.31
C TRP A 720 25.93 -38.37 -18.51
N PRO A 721 27.27 -38.32 -18.30
CA PRO A 721 28.23 -38.47 -19.38
C PRO A 721 28.24 -39.91 -19.94
N GLY A 722 27.49 -40.14 -21.01
CA GLY A 722 27.52 -41.41 -21.75
C GLY A 722 28.91 -41.74 -22.33
N ALA A 723 29.21 -43.03 -22.48
CA ALA A 723 30.44 -43.56 -23.09
C ALA A 723 31.77 -43.08 -22.48
N TRP A 724 31.79 -42.58 -21.23
CA TRP A 724 32.98 -42.02 -20.60
C TRP A 724 34.18 -42.98 -20.46
N LYS A 725 33.96 -44.30 -20.53
CA LYS A 725 35.00 -45.34 -20.55
C LYS A 725 35.59 -45.60 -21.95
N GLN A 726 34.94 -45.15 -23.01
CA GLN A 726 35.30 -45.42 -24.41
C GLN A 726 35.94 -44.20 -25.11
N ALA A 727 35.73 -42.99 -24.57
CA ALA A 727 36.39 -41.79 -25.07
C ALA A 727 37.88 -41.82 -24.72
N GLU A 728 38.74 -41.61 -25.72
CA GLU A 728 40.20 -41.45 -25.51
C GLU A 728 40.50 -40.19 -24.67
N ASP A 729 39.61 -39.18 -24.73
CA ASP A 729 39.72 -37.95 -23.96
C ASP A 729 39.30 -38.11 -22.50
N SER A 730 40.26 -37.88 -21.60
CA SER A 730 40.04 -37.87 -20.14
C SER A 730 39.25 -36.64 -19.63
N TYR A 731 38.88 -35.70 -20.51
CA TYR A 731 38.32 -34.38 -20.16
C TYR A 731 36.81 -34.39 -19.78
N PRO A 732 35.89 -35.07 -20.51
CA PRO A 732 34.45 -34.88 -20.32
C PRO A 732 33.90 -35.34 -18.97
N TRP A 733 34.45 -36.42 -18.39
CA TRP A 733 34.02 -36.95 -17.09
C TRP A 733 34.67 -36.22 -15.91
N LYS A 734 35.88 -35.69 -16.08
CA LYS A 734 36.49 -34.78 -15.10
C LYS A 734 35.68 -33.50 -14.95
N ASN A 735 35.22 -32.92 -16.07
CA ASN A 735 34.32 -31.77 -16.04
C ASN A 735 33.02 -32.08 -15.28
N PHE A 736 32.43 -33.25 -15.48
CA PHE A 736 31.25 -33.69 -14.70
C PHE A 736 31.52 -33.70 -13.18
N ILE A 737 32.63 -34.28 -12.72
CA ILE A 737 32.97 -34.32 -11.28
C ILE A 737 33.24 -32.92 -10.72
N GLU A 738 33.91 -32.05 -11.47
CA GLU A 738 34.11 -30.66 -11.06
C GLU A 738 32.77 -29.92 -10.95
N THR A 739 31.84 -30.09 -11.91
CA THR A 739 30.46 -29.55 -11.81
C THR A 739 29.71 -30.07 -10.57
N VAL A 740 29.87 -31.36 -10.21
CA VAL A 740 29.29 -31.94 -8.98
C VAL A 740 29.90 -31.29 -7.72
N ARG A 741 31.22 -31.08 -7.69
CA ARG A 741 31.93 -30.40 -6.59
C ARG A 741 31.45 -28.96 -6.45
N GLU A 742 31.38 -28.21 -7.55
CA GLU A 742 30.97 -26.81 -7.58
C GLU A 742 29.51 -26.62 -7.13
N THR A 743 28.59 -27.44 -7.65
CA THR A 743 27.17 -27.44 -7.23
C THR A 743 27.03 -27.71 -5.72
N THR A 744 27.78 -28.69 -5.21
CA THR A 744 27.80 -29.02 -3.77
C THR A 744 28.38 -27.86 -2.93
N SER A 745 29.42 -27.19 -3.44
CA SER A 745 30.07 -26.07 -2.77
C SER A 745 29.21 -24.81 -2.77
N ALA A 746 28.37 -24.63 -3.79
CA ALA A 746 27.34 -23.59 -3.89
C ALA A 746 26.11 -23.86 -2.99
N HIS A 747 26.07 -24.98 -2.26
CA HIS A 747 24.91 -25.43 -1.47
C HIS A 747 23.60 -25.54 -2.27
N GLN A 748 23.71 -25.99 -3.52
CA GLN A 748 22.55 -26.26 -4.40
C GLN A 748 22.28 -27.75 -4.45
N ALA A 749 21.03 -28.13 -4.70
CA ALA A 749 20.69 -29.51 -4.99
C ALA A 749 21.21 -29.91 -6.40
N LEU A 750 21.54 -31.18 -6.59
CA LEU A 750 21.96 -31.72 -7.89
C LEU A 750 21.05 -32.88 -8.31
N LEU A 751 20.63 -32.84 -9.57
CA LEU A 751 19.83 -33.86 -10.25
C LEU A 751 20.60 -34.32 -11.49
N VAL A 752 20.93 -35.61 -11.57
CA VAL A 752 21.61 -36.20 -12.74
C VAL A 752 20.76 -37.29 -13.35
N ALA A 753 20.36 -37.13 -14.61
CA ALA A 753 19.57 -38.12 -15.34
C ALA A 753 20.47 -39.04 -16.18
N LYS A 754 20.48 -40.34 -15.87
CA LYS A 754 21.13 -41.38 -16.69
C LYS A 754 20.15 -41.93 -17.71
N ASN A 755 20.65 -42.26 -18.91
CA ASN A 755 19.86 -42.75 -20.06
C ASN A 755 18.71 -41.79 -20.43
N ILE A 756 18.98 -40.49 -20.47
CA ILE A 756 17.95 -39.45 -20.70
C ILE A 756 17.17 -39.65 -22.02
N ASP A 757 17.78 -40.25 -23.03
CA ASP A 757 17.12 -40.53 -24.32
C ASP A 757 16.03 -41.62 -24.22
N LYS A 758 16.07 -42.47 -23.18
CA LYS A 758 14.99 -43.41 -22.83
C LYS A 758 13.81 -42.77 -22.09
N PHE A 759 13.87 -41.48 -21.73
CA PHE A 759 12.79 -40.82 -20.99
C PHE A 759 11.57 -40.52 -21.90
N PRO A 760 10.35 -40.66 -21.35
CA PRO A 760 9.12 -40.40 -22.10
C PRO A 760 9.06 -38.94 -22.60
N SER A 761 8.51 -38.76 -23.80
CA SER A 761 8.21 -37.45 -24.35
C SER A 761 7.16 -36.72 -23.52
N SER A 762 6.97 -35.43 -23.80
CA SER A 762 5.86 -34.67 -23.22
C SER A 762 4.48 -35.14 -23.73
N GLU A 763 4.38 -36.04 -24.70
CA GLU A 763 3.12 -36.58 -25.25
C GLU A 763 2.82 -38.01 -24.79
N ASP A 764 3.87 -38.80 -24.56
CA ASP A 764 3.80 -40.22 -24.16
C ASP A 764 3.06 -40.37 -22.83
N ARG A 765 1.95 -41.13 -22.82
CA ARG A 765 1.23 -41.46 -21.58
C ARG A 765 1.66 -42.84 -21.12
N LEU A 766 2.46 -42.91 -20.04
CA LEU A 766 2.79 -44.19 -19.42
C LEU A 766 1.52 -44.87 -18.90
N GLY A 767 1.50 -46.20 -18.98
CA GLY A 767 0.43 -47.05 -18.48
C GLY A 767 0.45 -47.18 -16.95
N GLU A 768 0.13 -48.37 -16.44
CA GLU A 768 0.48 -48.68 -15.05
C GLU A 768 1.99 -48.96 -14.94
N GLY A 769 2.59 -48.55 -13.82
CA GLY A 769 4.01 -48.73 -13.53
C GLY A 769 4.36 -48.19 -12.15
N THR A 770 5.62 -48.32 -11.73
CA THR A 770 6.11 -47.79 -10.46
C THR A 770 7.17 -46.71 -10.64
N ILE A 771 7.19 -45.75 -9.70
CA ILE A 771 8.33 -44.87 -9.44
C ILE A 771 8.90 -45.34 -8.10
N ASP A 772 10.15 -45.76 -8.11
CA ASP A 772 10.82 -46.38 -6.98
C ASP A 772 11.83 -45.40 -6.39
N VAL A 773 11.75 -45.18 -5.08
CA VAL A 773 12.54 -44.18 -4.35
C VAL A 773 13.44 -44.89 -3.34
N TRP A 774 14.74 -44.91 -3.59
CA TRP A 774 15.75 -45.46 -2.69
C TRP A 774 16.31 -44.37 -1.79
N TRP A 775 15.85 -44.35 -0.55
CA TRP A 775 16.32 -43.44 0.48
C TRP A 775 17.43 -44.09 1.31
N ILE A 776 18.68 -43.78 0.96
CA ILE A 776 19.87 -44.28 1.66
C ILE A 776 20.41 -43.19 2.59
N VAL A 777 19.93 -43.19 3.84
CA VAL A 777 20.37 -42.32 4.96
C VAL A 777 20.00 -40.83 4.83
N HIS A 778 20.28 -40.16 3.71
CA HIS A 778 20.22 -38.70 3.55
C HIS A 778 19.13 -38.21 2.59
N ASP A 779 18.90 -36.90 2.55
CA ASP A 779 18.07 -36.19 1.55
C ASP A 779 16.60 -36.64 1.41
N GLY A 780 16.05 -37.33 2.42
CA GLY A 780 14.74 -37.99 2.34
C GLY A 780 13.58 -37.07 1.91
N GLY A 781 13.59 -35.79 2.35
CA GLY A 781 12.56 -34.83 1.94
C GLY A 781 12.57 -34.52 0.44
N LEU A 782 13.75 -34.37 -0.17
CA LEU A 782 13.90 -34.09 -1.59
C LEU A 782 13.51 -35.31 -2.44
N LEU A 783 13.95 -36.50 -2.02
CA LEU A 783 13.60 -37.79 -2.61
C LEU A 783 12.09 -38.09 -2.60
N MET A 784 11.35 -37.58 -1.60
CA MET A 784 9.87 -37.69 -1.56
C MET A 784 9.17 -36.61 -2.39
N LEU A 785 9.73 -35.40 -2.46
CA LEU A 785 9.12 -34.27 -3.17
C LEU A 785 9.18 -34.45 -4.70
N LEU A 786 10.30 -34.93 -5.25
CA LEU A 786 10.49 -35.03 -6.70
C LEU A 786 9.48 -36.00 -7.38
N PRO A 787 9.26 -37.24 -6.90
CA PRO A 787 8.25 -38.15 -7.44
C PRO A 787 6.82 -37.64 -7.26
N PHE A 788 6.55 -36.97 -6.13
CA PHE A 788 5.25 -36.38 -5.85
C PHE A 788 4.90 -35.29 -6.87
N LEU A 789 5.83 -34.36 -7.15
CA LEU A 789 5.67 -33.33 -8.18
C LEU A 789 5.51 -33.99 -9.57
N LEU A 790 6.35 -34.98 -9.89
CA LEU A 790 6.33 -35.66 -11.17
C LEU A 790 5.00 -36.39 -11.43
N ARG A 791 4.40 -37.03 -10.42
CA ARG A 791 3.06 -37.67 -10.47
C ARG A 791 1.92 -36.70 -10.75
N GLN A 792 2.08 -35.39 -10.53
CA GLN A 792 1.06 -34.41 -10.92
C GLN A 792 0.97 -34.26 -12.45
N HIS A 793 2.02 -34.61 -13.19
CA HIS A 793 2.06 -34.49 -14.63
C HIS A 793 1.35 -35.66 -15.35
N LYS A 794 0.72 -35.36 -16.50
CA LYS A 794 -0.10 -36.31 -17.29
C LYS A 794 0.61 -37.62 -17.67
N VAL A 795 1.95 -37.58 -17.81
CA VAL A 795 2.81 -38.72 -18.18
C VAL A 795 2.89 -39.74 -17.04
N TRP A 796 3.07 -39.28 -15.80
CA TRP A 796 3.40 -40.11 -14.63
C TRP A 796 2.23 -40.33 -13.67
N ARG A 797 1.07 -39.73 -13.95
CA ARG A 797 -0.12 -39.73 -13.08
C ARG A 797 -0.64 -41.12 -12.70
N LYS A 798 -0.45 -42.13 -13.56
CA LYS A 798 -0.84 -43.52 -13.30
C LYS A 798 0.20 -44.34 -12.53
N CYS A 799 1.42 -43.82 -12.32
CA CYS A 799 2.48 -44.54 -11.65
C CYS A 799 2.27 -44.58 -10.13
N LYS A 800 2.45 -45.77 -9.53
CA LYS A 800 2.41 -46.00 -8.09
C LYS A 800 3.78 -45.67 -7.49
N MET A 801 3.83 -45.02 -6.32
CA MET A 801 5.08 -44.66 -5.65
C MET A 801 5.47 -45.74 -4.64
N ARG A 802 6.70 -46.27 -4.75
CA ARG A 802 7.29 -47.21 -3.79
C ARG A 802 8.52 -46.56 -3.16
N ILE A 803 8.68 -46.69 -1.84
CA ILE A 803 9.78 -46.09 -1.09
C ILE A 803 10.51 -47.22 -0.36
N PHE A 804 11.79 -47.37 -0.69
CA PHE A 804 12.72 -48.31 -0.10
C PHE A 804 13.68 -47.54 0.81
N THR A 805 13.61 -47.76 2.12
CA THR A 805 14.51 -47.11 3.09
C THR A 805 15.54 -48.09 3.61
N VAL A 806 16.82 -47.74 3.52
CA VAL A 806 17.89 -48.62 4.00
C VAL A 806 18.12 -48.41 5.50
N ALA A 807 17.95 -49.48 6.28
CA ALA A 807 18.18 -49.55 7.72
C ALA A 807 19.46 -50.34 8.03
N GLN A 808 20.13 -49.96 9.11
CA GLN A 808 21.29 -50.69 9.63
C GLN A 808 20.79 -51.87 10.49
N MET A 809 21.57 -52.95 10.63
CA MET A 809 21.22 -54.09 11.51
C MET A 809 21.01 -53.69 12.99
N ASP A 810 21.56 -52.54 13.43
CA ASP A 810 21.35 -51.96 14.76
C ASP A 810 20.07 -51.08 14.88
N ASP A 811 19.39 -50.75 13.76
CA ASP A 811 18.20 -49.90 13.71
C ASP A 811 16.91 -50.74 13.90
N ASN A 812 15.87 -50.18 14.54
CA ASN A 812 14.56 -50.84 14.63
C ASN A 812 13.75 -50.63 13.33
N SER A 813 13.89 -51.54 12.38
CA SER A 813 13.22 -51.53 11.07
C SER A 813 11.69 -51.51 11.16
N ILE A 814 11.09 -52.25 12.10
CA ILE A 814 9.64 -52.32 12.31
C ILE A 814 9.09 -50.95 12.75
N GLN A 815 9.77 -50.29 13.69
CA GLN A 815 9.37 -48.97 14.17
C GLN A 815 9.56 -47.91 13.07
N MET A 816 10.70 -47.92 12.39
CA MET A 816 10.99 -47.02 11.26
C MET A 816 9.93 -47.14 10.15
N LYS A 817 9.46 -48.35 9.84
CA LYS A 817 8.37 -48.59 8.88
C LYS A 817 7.06 -47.95 9.33
N LYS A 818 6.67 -48.13 10.61
CA LYS A 818 5.44 -47.56 11.17
C LYS A 818 5.47 -46.04 11.20
N ASP A 819 6.56 -45.45 11.67
CA ASP A 819 6.73 -43.99 11.75
C ASP A 819 6.68 -43.36 10.35
N LEU A 820 7.31 -43.98 9.35
CA LEU A 820 7.27 -43.50 7.97
C LEU A 820 5.89 -43.67 7.32
N GLN A 821 5.15 -44.74 7.63
CA GLN A 821 3.76 -44.90 7.18
C GLN A 821 2.83 -43.84 7.81
N MET A 822 2.96 -43.58 9.11
CA MET A 822 2.22 -42.52 9.81
C MET A 822 2.54 -41.13 9.23
N PHE A 823 3.81 -40.87 8.95
CA PHE A 823 4.26 -39.63 8.32
C PHE A 823 3.62 -39.41 6.93
N LEU A 824 3.67 -40.41 6.05
CA LEU A 824 3.07 -40.35 4.72
C LEU A 824 1.54 -40.19 4.80
N TYR A 825 0.89 -40.84 5.77
CA TYR A 825 -0.54 -40.69 6.04
C TYR A 825 -0.90 -39.24 6.43
N HIS A 826 -0.15 -38.62 7.35
CA HIS A 826 -0.35 -37.21 7.73
C HIS A 826 -0.16 -36.24 6.55
N LEU A 827 0.75 -36.56 5.61
CA LEU A 827 0.96 -35.80 4.39
C LEU A 827 0.03 -36.16 3.23
N ARG A 828 -0.85 -37.18 3.40
CA ARG A 828 -1.72 -37.74 2.35
C ARG A 828 -0.95 -38.25 1.11
N LEU A 829 0.32 -38.63 1.29
CA LEU A 829 1.15 -39.20 0.25
C LEU A 829 0.87 -40.70 0.10
N ASN A 830 0.06 -41.06 -0.89
CA ASN A 830 -0.20 -42.47 -1.19
C ASN A 830 1.03 -43.14 -1.84
N ALA A 831 1.77 -43.91 -1.04
CA ALA A 831 2.93 -44.69 -1.42
C ALA A 831 3.11 -45.93 -0.53
N VAL A 832 3.77 -46.96 -1.06
CA VAL A 832 4.12 -48.18 -0.33
C VAL A 832 5.52 -48.03 0.27
N VAL A 833 5.67 -48.30 1.57
CA VAL A 833 6.95 -48.27 2.29
C VAL A 833 7.47 -49.68 2.52
N GLU A 834 8.72 -49.92 2.14
CA GLU A 834 9.49 -51.11 2.48
C GLU A 834 10.84 -50.70 3.12
N VAL A 835 11.21 -51.39 4.20
CA VAL A 835 12.51 -51.18 4.88
C VAL A 835 13.42 -52.33 4.49
N VAL A 836 14.63 -52.01 4.05
CA VAL A 836 15.64 -52.98 3.61
C VAL A 836 16.81 -52.92 4.58
N GLU A 837 17.10 -54.03 5.25
CA GLU A 837 18.20 -54.14 6.20
C GLU A 837 19.51 -54.48 5.48
N MET A 838 20.58 -53.74 5.77
CA MET A 838 21.91 -53.97 5.20
C MET A 838 23.01 -53.82 6.26
N HIS A 839 24.16 -54.45 6.03
CA HIS A 839 25.34 -54.29 6.87
C HIS A 839 26.06 -52.95 6.62
N ASP A 840 26.68 -52.39 7.66
CA ASP A 840 27.43 -51.13 7.60
C ASP A 840 28.55 -51.10 6.55
N SER A 841 29.17 -52.25 6.26
CA SER A 841 30.16 -52.41 5.18
C SER A 841 29.58 -52.11 3.80
N ASP A 842 28.29 -52.35 3.62
CA ASP A 842 27.59 -52.33 2.34
C ASP A 842 26.90 -50.97 2.09
N ILE A 843 26.98 -50.05 3.06
CA ILE A 843 26.53 -48.64 2.94
C ILE A 843 27.60 -47.61 3.33
N ALA A 844 28.85 -48.04 3.52
CA ALA A 844 29.96 -47.22 4.06
C ALA A 844 30.24 -45.90 3.31
N ALA A 845 29.92 -45.84 2.01
CA ALA A 845 30.06 -44.62 1.20
C ALA A 845 29.08 -43.50 1.59
N PHE A 846 27.91 -43.85 2.16
CA PHE A 846 26.86 -42.92 2.56
C PHE A 846 26.90 -42.58 4.06
N THR A 847 27.40 -43.50 4.89
CA THR A 847 27.46 -43.31 6.35
C THR A 847 28.68 -42.51 6.82
N TYR A 848 29.77 -42.46 6.05
CA TYR A 848 31.01 -41.76 6.45
C TYR A 848 30.82 -40.26 6.75
N GLU A 849 29.99 -39.56 5.97
CA GLU A 849 29.73 -38.12 6.15
C GLU A 849 28.59 -37.81 7.15
N LYS A 850 27.88 -38.85 7.62
CA LYS A 850 26.61 -38.76 8.36
C LYS A 850 26.71 -37.91 9.63
N THR A 851 27.71 -38.16 10.48
CA THR A 851 27.79 -37.56 11.81
C THR A 851 27.99 -36.05 11.77
N LEU A 852 28.85 -35.56 10.86
CA LEU A 852 29.26 -34.16 10.81
C LEU A 852 28.19 -33.27 10.15
N VAL A 853 27.54 -33.77 9.09
CA VAL A 853 26.46 -33.06 8.38
C VAL A 853 25.18 -33.00 9.23
N MET A 854 24.85 -34.07 9.96
CA MET A 854 23.68 -34.13 10.84
C MET A 854 23.75 -33.11 11.99
N GLU A 855 24.93 -32.88 12.56
CA GLU A 855 25.12 -31.89 13.62
C GLU A 855 24.98 -30.45 13.09
N GLN A 856 25.58 -30.13 11.94
CA GLN A 856 25.40 -28.84 11.26
C GLN A 856 23.92 -28.57 10.92
N ARG A 857 23.21 -29.56 10.39
CA ARG A 857 21.75 -29.48 10.12
C ARG A 857 20.95 -29.24 11.41
N SER A 858 21.28 -29.92 12.51
CA SER A 858 20.61 -29.73 13.80
C SER A 858 20.80 -28.31 14.36
N GLN A 859 22.00 -27.72 14.21
CA GLN A 859 22.26 -26.33 14.58
C GLN A 859 21.46 -25.34 13.71
N MET A 860 21.40 -25.57 12.39
CA MET A 860 20.61 -24.78 11.45
C MET A 860 19.10 -24.81 11.80
N LEU A 861 18.55 -25.99 12.07
CA LEU A 861 17.13 -26.17 12.46
C LEU A 861 16.78 -25.49 13.80
N LYS A 862 17.72 -25.39 14.73
CA LYS A 862 17.53 -24.62 15.99
C LYS A 862 17.43 -23.12 15.75
N GLN A 863 18.16 -22.57 14.78
CA GLN A 863 18.09 -21.15 14.43
C GLN A 863 16.76 -20.76 13.76
N MET A 864 16.07 -21.69 13.08
CA MET A 864 14.84 -21.41 12.33
C MET A 864 13.55 -21.25 13.16
N GLN A 865 13.60 -21.44 14.49
CA GLN A 865 12.43 -21.35 15.39
C GLN A 865 11.19 -22.11 14.86
N LEU A 866 11.38 -23.35 14.42
CA LEU A 866 10.29 -24.23 13.99
C LEU A 866 9.38 -24.58 15.17
N SER A 867 8.07 -24.50 14.97
CA SER A 867 7.10 -25.03 15.93
C SER A 867 7.17 -26.56 15.98
N ARG A 868 6.70 -27.17 17.08
CA ARG A 868 6.71 -28.63 17.26
C ARG A 868 6.01 -29.35 16.10
N ASN A 869 4.82 -28.89 15.72
CA ASN A 869 4.03 -29.46 14.62
C ASN A 869 4.70 -29.28 13.24
N GLU A 870 5.56 -28.27 13.05
CA GLU A 870 6.36 -28.13 11.82
C GLU A 870 7.54 -29.10 11.81
N ARG A 871 8.22 -29.30 12.95
CA ARG A 871 9.33 -30.27 13.07
C ARG A 871 8.85 -31.72 12.89
N GLU A 872 7.68 -32.06 13.44
CA GLU A 872 7.01 -33.35 13.22
C GLU A 872 6.54 -33.56 11.77
N ARG A 873 6.65 -32.54 10.89
CA ARG A 873 6.43 -32.64 9.44
C ARG A 873 7.72 -32.68 8.61
N GLU A 874 8.90 -32.61 9.23
CA GLU A 874 10.18 -32.81 8.56
C GLU A 874 10.64 -34.27 8.71
N ILE A 875 10.73 -34.98 7.58
CA ILE A 875 10.91 -36.44 7.55
C ILE A 875 12.24 -36.92 8.16
N GLN A 876 13.31 -36.15 7.93
CA GLN A 876 14.66 -36.54 8.33
C GLN A 876 14.80 -36.58 9.85
N SER A 877 14.22 -35.61 10.57
CA SER A 877 14.22 -35.58 12.04
C SER A 877 13.56 -36.79 12.67
N ILE A 878 12.49 -37.32 12.06
CA ILE A 878 11.77 -38.50 12.58
C ILE A 878 12.67 -39.75 12.46
N THR A 879 13.28 -39.96 11.29
CA THR A 879 14.23 -41.07 11.13
C THR A 879 15.47 -40.93 12.00
N ASP A 880 15.98 -39.71 12.20
CA ASP A 880 17.15 -39.49 13.05
C ASP A 880 16.81 -39.75 14.54
N GLU A 881 15.62 -39.37 15.03
CA GLU A 881 15.16 -39.75 16.38
C GLU A 881 15.01 -41.27 16.55
N SER A 882 14.40 -41.95 15.57
CA SER A 882 14.21 -43.42 15.61
C SER A 882 15.55 -44.16 15.76
N ARG A 883 16.60 -43.69 15.07
CA ARG A 883 17.98 -44.22 15.11
C ARG A 883 18.74 -43.87 16.39
N ILE A 884 18.50 -42.68 16.97
CA ILE A 884 19.20 -42.23 18.19
C ILE A 884 18.65 -42.92 19.44
N SER A 885 17.37 -43.31 19.43
CA SER A 885 16.67 -43.89 20.59
C SER A 885 17.36 -45.10 21.24
N ILE A 886 18.11 -45.91 20.46
CA ILE A 886 18.80 -47.12 20.94
C ILE A 886 20.20 -46.80 21.50
N LYS A 887 20.93 -45.81 20.95
CA LYS A 887 22.28 -45.46 21.45
C LYS A 887 22.26 -44.97 22.90
N ARG A 888 21.19 -44.27 23.32
CA ARG A 888 20.99 -43.91 24.74
C ARG A 888 20.70 -45.12 25.64
N LYS A 889 20.02 -46.15 25.13
CA LYS A 889 19.78 -47.41 25.88
C LYS A 889 21.05 -48.25 26.05
N LYS A 890 21.95 -48.30 25.06
CA LYS A 890 23.25 -49.00 25.19
C LYS A 890 24.20 -48.30 26.19
N SER A 891 24.01 -47.02 26.54
CA SER A 891 24.81 -46.33 27.57
C SER A 891 24.14 -46.24 28.95
N SER A 892 22.93 -46.79 29.14
CA SER A 892 22.15 -46.66 30.39
C SER A 892 22.02 -47.98 31.16
N VAL A 893 22.95 -48.92 30.96
CA VAL A 893 23.01 -50.22 31.67
C VAL A 893 24.13 -50.24 32.72
N VAL A 894 24.94 -49.17 32.78
CA VAL A 894 25.84 -48.87 33.90
C VAL A 894 25.27 -47.64 34.61
N GLU A 895 25.34 -47.63 35.94
CA GLU A 895 24.71 -46.66 36.86
C GLU A 895 23.17 -46.78 36.97
N THR A 896 22.72 -47.66 37.85
CA THR A 896 21.39 -47.57 38.47
C THR A 896 21.53 -47.66 39.98
N LEU A 897 21.76 -46.52 40.67
CA LEU A 897 21.57 -46.40 42.12
C LEU A 897 21.57 -44.94 42.61
N LYS A 898 20.35 -44.42 42.81
CA LYS A 898 19.89 -43.34 43.74
C LYS A 898 19.04 -42.25 43.06
N ALA A 899 18.02 -41.84 43.80
CA ALA A 899 16.96 -40.89 43.46
C ALA A 899 16.97 -39.72 44.50
N PRO A 900 15.98 -38.80 44.53
CA PRO A 900 15.34 -38.02 43.48
C PRO A 900 15.46 -36.49 43.75
N ASN A 901 14.62 -35.68 43.09
CA ASN A 901 14.41 -34.22 43.26
C ASN A 901 15.45 -33.33 42.53
N THR A 902 15.14 -32.15 41.98
CA THR A 902 13.93 -31.28 42.12
C THR A 902 13.70 -30.47 40.83
N LEU A 903 12.48 -29.93 40.62
CA LEU A 903 12.26 -28.88 39.61
C LEU A 903 12.93 -27.56 40.04
N GLN A 904 13.56 -26.86 39.09
CA GLN A 904 13.39 -25.43 38.75
C GLN A 904 14.66 -24.90 38.06
N ALA A 905 14.53 -24.42 36.82
CA ALA A 905 15.57 -23.70 36.12
C ALA A 905 15.13 -22.26 35.89
N GLN A 906 15.64 -21.33 36.71
CA GLN A 906 15.60 -19.90 36.44
C GLN A 906 16.94 -19.41 35.89
N LEU A 907 16.84 -18.46 34.95
CA LEU A 907 17.80 -17.41 34.58
C LEU A 907 19.16 -17.36 35.33
N ILE A 908 20.28 -17.27 34.59
CA ILE A 908 21.10 -16.03 34.47
C ILE A 908 22.27 -16.19 33.45
N THR A 909 22.22 -15.31 32.46
CA THR A 909 23.27 -14.52 31.79
C THR A 909 24.78 -14.76 32.07
N LYS A 910 25.54 -14.82 30.96
CA LYS A 910 26.96 -14.40 30.73
C LYS A 910 27.92 -14.29 31.94
N LEU A 911 29.09 -14.93 31.81
CA LEU A 911 30.34 -14.24 31.43
C LEU A 911 31.34 -15.27 30.88
N GLY A 912 32.36 -14.82 30.14
CA GLY A 912 33.40 -15.70 29.60
C GLY A 912 34.77 -15.37 30.18
N THR A 913 35.60 -16.38 30.36
CA THR A 913 37.06 -16.26 30.56
C THR A 913 37.76 -17.49 30.00
N LYS A 914 38.91 -17.29 29.36
CA LYS A 914 39.84 -18.38 29.02
C LYS A 914 40.57 -18.83 30.28
N SER A 915 40.88 -20.10 30.40
CA SER A 915 42.00 -20.57 31.22
C SER A 915 42.68 -21.78 30.58
N HIS A 916 43.96 -21.95 30.93
CA HIS A 916 44.89 -22.88 30.30
C HIS A 916 44.54 -24.35 30.57
N GLY A 917 44.92 -25.22 29.63
CA GLY A 917 45.08 -26.64 29.94
C GLY A 917 46.46 -26.91 30.54
N ASN A 918 46.58 -28.01 31.29
CA ASN A 918 47.78 -28.83 31.29
C ASN A 918 47.51 -30.23 31.88
N LEU A 919 48.46 -31.13 31.62
CA LEU A 919 48.68 -32.46 32.24
C LEU A 919 47.75 -33.63 31.84
N ASN A 920 48.32 -34.46 30.97
CA ASN A 920 48.48 -35.91 31.09
C ASN A 920 47.45 -36.72 31.88
N ASP A 921 46.91 -37.75 31.21
CA ASP A 921 46.95 -39.10 31.78
C ASP A 921 47.28 -40.13 30.70
N ASN A 922 48.21 -41.03 31.00
CA ASN A 922 48.57 -42.16 30.14
C ASN A 922 47.73 -43.38 30.55
N ALA A 923 46.77 -43.77 29.71
CA ALA A 923 46.08 -45.05 29.84
C ALA A 923 46.26 -45.88 28.56
N THR A 924 46.97 -47.01 28.69
CA THR A 924 47.17 -47.99 27.63
C THR A 924 45.87 -48.70 27.28
N ALA A 925 45.39 -48.53 26.05
CA ALA A 925 44.29 -49.30 25.48
C ALA A 925 44.73 -50.06 24.23
N THR A 926 44.30 -51.30 24.12
CA THR A 926 44.59 -52.25 23.04
C THR A 926 44.16 -51.73 21.65
N PRO A 927 44.84 -52.14 20.56
CA PRO A 927 44.59 -51.60 19.22
C PRO A 927 43.28 -52.11 18.62
N ASP A 928 42.19 -51.40 18.85
CA ASP A 928 40.91 -51.68 18.19
C ASP A 928 40.99 -51.27 16.71
N HIS A 929 40.94 -52.26 15.81
CA HIS A 929 41.45 -52.15 14.44
C HIS A 929 40.45 -51.46 13.48
N ARG A 930 40.08 -50.20 13.76
CA ARG A 930 39.23 -49.39 12.87
C ARG A 930 39.96 -49.07 11.56
N VAL A 931 39.67 -49.85 10.53
CA VAL A 931 40.18 -49.66 9.17
C VAL A 931 39.67 -48.34 8.59
N HIS A 932 40.58 -47.38 8.42
CA HIS A 932 40.27 -46.07 7.84
C HIS A 932 39.98 -46.17 6.33
N MET A 933 38.78 -45.79 5.90
CA MET A 933 38.35 -45.87 4.50
C MET A 933 38.66 -44.57 3.73
N THR A 934 39.63 -44.59 2.82
CA THR A 934 40.04 -43.43 1.99
C THR A 934 39.78 -43.68 0.50
N TRP A 935 39.72 -42.60 -0.29
CA TRP A 935 39.53 -42.64 -1.76
C TRP A 935 40.85 -42.74 -2.56
N THR A 936 42.01 -42.68 -1.89
CA THR A 936 43.35 -42.49 -2.48
C THR A 936 44.33 -43.62 -2.13
N LYS A 937 45.41 -43.71 -2.92
CA LYS A 937 46.44 -44.77 -2.88
C LYS A 937 47.45 -44.64 -1.72
N ASP A 938 47.27 -43.68 -0.82
CA ASP A 938 48.38 -43.07 -0.05
C ASP A 938 49.09 -44.01 0.93
N LYS A 939 48.41 -45.01 1.49
CA LYS A 939 49.04 -45.98 2.42
C LYS A 939 50.24 -46.72 1.81
N LEU A 940 50.17 -47.03 0.51
CA LEU A 940 51.20 -47.80 -0.18
C LEU A 940 52.51 -47.01 -0.38
N ILE A 941 52.44 -45.67 -0.30
CA ILE A 941 53.61 -44.79 -0.37
C ILE A 941 54.24 -44.63 1.02
N THR A 942 53.43 -44.52 2.08
CA THR A 942 53.93 -44.38 3.46
C THR A 942 54.63 -45.66 3.95
N GLU A 943 54.12 -46.86 3.62
CA GLU A 943 54.81 -48.12 3.94
C GLU A 943 56.08 -48.33 3.11
N LYS A 944 56.05 -47.98 1.81
CA LYS A 944 57.22 -48.11 0.92
C LYS A 944 58.38 -47.17 1.30
N ASN A 945 58.08 -46.04 1.96
CA ASN A 945 59.08 -45.16 2.57
C ASN A 945 59.54 -45.64 3.97
N ARG A 946 58.81 -46.55 4.62
CA ARG A 946 59.15 -47.07 5.96
C ARG A 946 60.08 -48.29 5.91
N ASN A 947 60.08 -49.02 4.78
CA ASN A 947 60.90 -50.21 4.55
C ASN A 947 62.11 -49.98 3.64
N ARG A 948 62.61 -48.74 3.50
CA ARG A 948 63.83 -48.42 2.75
C ARG A 948 65.02 -48.16 3.70
N SER A 949 65.53 -49.24 4.29
CA SER A 949 66.76 -49.21 5.07
C SER A 949 67.53 -50.54 5.02
N GLU A 950 67.85 -51.02 3.80
CA GLU A 950 68.96 -51.95 3.57
C GLU A 950 69.34 -51.96 2.07
N PRO A 951 70.64 -52.03 1.69
CA PRO A 951 71.05 -52.03 0.29
C PRO A 951 71.55 -53.41 -0.17
N ASN A 952 70.80 -54.13 -1.01
CA ASN A 952 71.42 -54.97 -2.05
C ASN A 952 70.45 -55.57 -3.10
N VAL A 953 71.02 -55.76 -4.30
CA VAL A 953 70.66 -56.75 -5.35
C VAL A 953 69.24 -56.72 -5.97
N GLY A 954 69.22 -56.41 -7.28
CA GLY A 954 68.85 -57.42 -8.27
C GLY A 954 67.41 -57.49 -8.78
N VAL A 955 67.28 -57.20 -10.07
CA VAL A 955 66.15 -57.51 -10.97
C VAL A 955 65.49 -58.88 -10.70
N LYS A 956 64.34 -58.88 -10.00
CA LYS A 956 63.27 -59.91 -10.07
C LYS A 956 62.06 -59.47 -9.23
N ASP A 957 61.10 -58.78 -9.86
CA ASP A 957 59.69 -58.73 -9.44
C ASP A 957 58.88 -57.85 -10.42
N LEU A 958 58.59 -58.39 -11.62
CA LEU A 958 57.74 -57.72 -12.63
C LEU A 958 56.32 -58.32 -12.71
N PHE A 959 56.02 -59.38 -11.95
CA PHE A 959 54.77 -60.14 -12.05
C PHE A 959 54.18 -60.52 -10.68
N ASN A 960 53.76 -59.52 -9.89
CA ASN A 960 52.75 -59.72 -8.83
C ASN A 960 52.18 -58.39 -8.30
N MET A 961 51.22 -57.79 -9.01
CA MET A 961 50.50 -56.60 -8.53
C MET A 961 49.13 -57.02 -7.97
N LYS A 962 49.04 -57.24 -6.65
CA LYS A 962 47.77 -57.54 -5.98
C LYS A 962 46.87 -56.29 -5.93
N PRO A 963 45.54 -56.40 -6.18
CA PRO A 963 44.63 -55.26 -6.16
C PRO A 963 44.36 -54.70 -4.75
N ASN A 964 44.13 -53.38 -4.67
CA ASN A 964 43.97 -52.63 -3.41
C ASN A 964 42.69 -53.00 -2.63
N GLN A 965 42.84 -53.50 -1.41
CA GLN A 965 41.71 -53.95 -0.56
C GLN A 965 40.64 -52.87 -0.28
N SER A 966 41.00 -51.58 -0.20
CA SER A 966 40.04 -50.49 0.10
C SER A 966 39.12 -50.16 -1.09
N ASN A 967 39.67 -50.07 -2.30
CA ASN A 967 38.89 -49.86 -3.53
C ASN A 967 38.04 -51.09 -3.84
N VAL A 968 38.62 -52.30 -3.74
CA VAL A 968 37.88 -53.57 -3.91
C VAL A 968 36.70 -53.65 -2.95
N ARG A 969 36.87 -53.26 -1.67
CA ARG A 969 35.75 -53.20 -0.71
C ARG A 969 34.66 -52.21 -1.13
N ARG A 970 35.00 -51.01 -1.63
CA ARG A 970 33.99 -50.03 -2.09
C ARG A 970 33.29 -50.42 -3.39
N MET A 971 33.96 -51.10 -4.31
CA MET A 971 33.29 -51.72 -5.45
C MET A 971 32.35 -52.84 -5.00
N HIS A 972 32.79 -53.69 -4.06
CA HIS A 972 31.95 -54.74 -3.48
C HIS A 972 30.72 -54.18 -2.71
N THR A 973 30.86 -53.02 -2.04
CA THR A 973 29.75 -52.22 -1.49
C THR A 973 28.76 -51.82 -2.61
N ALA A 974 29.25 -51.27 -3.72
CA ALA A 974 28.40 -50.85 -4.84
C ALA A 974 27.68 -52.02 -5.53
N VAL A 975 28.38 -53.13 -5.77
CA VAL A 975 27.83 -54.35 -6.40
C VAL A 975 26.67 -54.90 -5.55
N LYS A 976 26.89 -55.15 -4.26
CA LYS A 976 25.84 -55.64 -3.35
C LYS A 976 24.62 -54.71 -3.28
N LEU A 977 24.86 -53.40 -3.21
CA LEU A 977 23.78 -52.43 -3.19
C LEU A 977 23.00 -52.44 -4.51
N ASN A 978 23.70 -52.53 -5.65
CA ASN A 978 23.06 -52.63 -6.96
C ASN A 978 22.26 -53.94 -7.14
N GLU A 979 22.80 -55.09 -6.71
CA GLU A 979 22.08 -56.38 -6.74
C GLU A 979 20.72 -56.28 -6.03
N VAL A 980 20.68 -55.64 -4.86
CA VAL A 980 19.45 -55.40 -4.09
C VAL A 980 18.51 -54.42 -4.80
N VAL A 981 19.04 -53.31 -5.35
CA VAL A 981 18.24 -52.31 -6.08
C VAL A 981 17.63 -52.92 -7.35
N VAL A 982 18.42 -53.62 -8.17
CA VAL A 982 17.98 -54.27 -9.42
C VAL A 982 16.91 -55.32 -9.14
N ASN A 983 17.16 -56.25 -8.21
CA ASN A 983 16.21 -57.32 -7.84
C ASN A 983 14.82 -56.78 -7.46
N LYS A 984 14.76 -55.61 -6.83
CA LYS A 984 13.50 -54.94 -6.43
C LYS A 984 12.91 -54.01 -7.51
N SER A 985 13.74 -53.43 -8.38
CA SER A 985 13.40 -52.25 -9.20
C SER A 985 13.62 -52.40 -10.71
N GLN A 986 14.03 -53.59 -11.21
CA GLN A 986 14.30 -53.83 -12.64
C GLN A 986 13.10 -53.51 -13.55
N GLY A 987 11.86 -53.69 -13.08
CA GLY A 987 10.63 -53.35 -13.79
C GLY A 987 10.09 -51.93 -13.56
N ALA A 988 10.83 -51.06 -12.87
CA ALA A 988 10.37 -49.70 -12.53
C ALA A 988 10.44 -48.74 -13.73
N GLN A 989 9.49 -47.80 -13.81
CA GLN A 989 9.48 -46.79 -14.87
C GLN A 989 10.47 -45.64 -14.59
N LEU A 990 10.84 -45.43 -13.33
CA LEU A 990 11.88 -44.50 -12.90
C LEU A 990 12.40 -44.92 -11.53
N VAL A 991 13.73 -44.98 -11.38
CA VAL A 991 14.40 -45.19 -10.09
C VAL A 991 15.06 -43.89 -9.65
N LEU A 992 14.71 -43.40 -8.46
CA LEU A 992 15.42 -42.31 -7.78
C LEU A 992 16.31 -42.90 -6.70
N LEU A 993 17.58 -42.51 -6.68
CA LEU A 993 18.51 -42.84 -5.59
C LEU A 993 19.40 -41.64 -5.27
N ASN A 994 19.89 -41.58 -4.03
CA ASN A 994 20.80 -40.52 -3.63
C ASN A 994 22.25 -40.77 -4.09
N MET A 995 22.96 -39.68 -4.40
CA MET A 995 24.33 -39.68 -4.88
C MET A 995 25.33 -39.41 -3.74
N PRO A 996 26.34 -40.28 -3.50
CA PRO A 996 27.32 -40.09 -2.44
C PRO A 996 28.29 -38.92 -2.73
N GLY A 997 28.98 -38.43 -1.70
CA GLY A 997 30.02 -37.39 -1.79
C GLY A 997 31.12 -37.70 -2.82
N PRO A 998 31.45 -36.77 -3.74
CA PRO A 998 32.69 -36.90 -4.51
C PRO A 998 33.90 -36.83 -3.57
N PRO A 999 35.01 -37.50 -3.89
CA PRO A 999 36.21 -37.46 -3.07
C PRO A 999 36.76 -36.03 -2.89
N LYS A 1000 37.27 -35.72 -1.69
CA LYS A 1000 37.95 -34.45 -1.39
C LYS A 1000 39.27 -34.27 -2.18
N THR A 1001 39.88 -35.37 -2.62
CA THR A 1001 41.17 -35.41 -3.32
C THR A 1001 41.00 -35.95 -4.74
N LYS A 1002 41.61 -35.28 -5.73
CA LYS A 1002 41.44 -35.59 -7.17
C LYS A 1002 41.93 -36.98 -7.59
N GLY A 1003 42.79 -37.62 -6.78
CA GLY A 1003 43.31 -38.98 -7.04
C GLY A 1003 42.29 -40.11 -6.86
N GLY A 1004 41.04 -39.80 -6.49
CA GLY A 1004 39.94 -40.78 -6.35
C GLY A 1004 38.83 -40.63 -7.39
N ASP A 1005 38.96 -39.71 -8.35
CA ASP A 1005 37.87 -39.24 -9.21
C ASP A 1005 37.37 -40.34 -10.17
N GLU A 1006 38.28 -41.16 -10.71
CA GLU A 1006 37.98 -42.33 -11.54
C GLU A 1006 37.22 -43.41 -10.74
N ASN A 1007 37.71 -43.74 -9.53
CA ASN A 1007 37.05 -44.71 -8.63
C ASN A 1007 35.61 -44.27 -8.26
N TYR A 1008 35.35 -42.97 -8.22
CA TYR A 1008 34.01 -42.42 -7.96
C TYR A 1008 33.07 -42.59 -9.17
N MET A 1009 33.55 -42.37 -10.40
CA MET A 1009 32.79 -42.66 -11.61
C MET A 1009 32.49 -44.15 -11.78
N GLU A 1010 33.47 -45.02 -11.51
CA GLU A 1010 33.25 -46.47 -11.53
C GLU A 1010 32.23 -46.92 -10.48
N PHE A 1011 32.32 -46.39 -9.25
CA PHE A 1011 31.34 -46.66 -8.19
C PHE A 1011 29.91 -46.29 -8.62
N LEU A 1012 29.73 -45.11 -9.23
CA LEU A 1012 28.43 -44.65 -9.72
C LEU A 1012 27.91 -45.48 -10.90
N GLU A 1013 28.79 -45.87 -11.83
CA GLU A 1013 28.40 -46.70 -12.97
C GLU A 1013 27.91 -48.08 -12.51
N VAL A 1014 28.63 -48.73 -11.60
CA VAL A 1014 28.27 -50.03 -10.98
C VAL A 1014 26.99 -49.92 -10.15
N LEU A 1015 26.77 -48.82 -9.43
CA LEU A 1015 25.55 -48.58 -8.64
C LEU A 1015 24.28 -48.39 -9.51
N MET A 1016 24.45 -48.11 -10.80
CA MET A 1016 23.36 -47.86 -11.75
C MET A 1016 23.34 -48.87 -12.91
N ASP A 1017 24.01 -50.01 -12.75
CA ASP A 1017 24.08 -51.03 -13.80
C ASP A 1017 22.81 -51.89 -13.82
N GLY A 1018 22.34 -52.27 -15.01
CA GLY A 1018 21.07 -52.99 -15.18
C GLY A 1018 19.79 -52.18 -14.95
N LEU A 1019 19.87 -50.86 -14.71
CA LEU A 1019 18.70 -49.98 -14.53
C LEU A 1019 18.40 -49.11 -15.76
N ASP A 1020 17.14 -49.05 -16.16
CA ASP A 1020 16.72 -48.40 -17.41
C ASP A 1020 16.69 -46.87 -17.35
N ARG A 1021 15.92 -46.30 -16.42
CA ARG A 1021 15.79 -44.84 -16.20
C ARG A 1021 16.14 -44.50 -14.76
N VAL A 1022 17.21 -43.75 -14.57
CA VAL A 1022 17.74 -43.40 -13.24
C VAL A 1022 17.87 -41.89 -13.09
N LEU A 1023 17.40 -41.37 -11.96
CA LEU A 1023 17.63 -40.00 -11.51
C LEU A 1023 18.45 -40.05 -10.20
N LEU A 1024 19.71 -39.65 -10.29
CA LEU A 1024 20.54 -39.41 -9.11
C LEU A 1024 20.14 -38.07 -8.48
N VAL A 1025 19.98 -38.07 -7.16
CA VAL A 1025 19.56 -36.90 -6.37
C VAL A 1025 20.60 -36.60 -5.29
N ARG A 1026 20.89 -35.31 -5.06
CA ARG A 1026 21.75 -34.85 -3.96
C ARG A 1026 21.22 -33.53 -3.42
N GLY A 1027 21.11 -33.39 -2.10
CA GLY A 1027 20.80 -32.13 -1.43
C GLY A 1027 22.01 -31.21 -1.30
N GLY A 1028 21.76 -29.90 -1.26
CA GLY A 1028 22.74 -28.86 -0.89
C GLY A 1028 22.94 -28.72 0.63
N GLY A 1029 22.12 -29.41 1.43
CA GLY A 1029 22.19 -29.48 2.90
C GLY A 1029 21.35 -28.43 3.62
N ARG A 1030 20.49 -27.70 2.91
CA ARG A 1030 19.66 -26.59 3.42
C ARG A 1030 18.15 -26.80 3.17
N GLU A 1031 17.78 -27.94 2.61
CA GLU A 1031 16.43 -28.29 2.19
C GLU A 1031 15.55 -28.72 3.37
N VAL A 1032 14.61 -27.85 3.75
CA VAL A 1032 13.53 -28.16 4.71
C VAL A 1032 12.20 -28.12 3.96
N ILE A 1033 11.42 -29.20 4.08
CA ILE A 1033 10.14 -29.38 3.39
C ILE A 1033 9.10 -29.80 4.43
N THR A 1034 8.22 -28.87 4.79
CA THR A 1034 7.13 -29.08 5.76
C THR A 1034 5.75 -29.22 5.12
N ILE A 1035 5.60 -28.77 3.85
CA ILE A 1035 4.36 -28.87 3.07
C ILE A 1035 4.64 -29.45 1.68
N TYR A 1036 4.00 -30.60 1.43
CA TYR A 1036 3.97 -31.29 0.13
C TYR A 1036 2.65 -30.92 -0.57
N SER A 1037 2.75 -30.14 -1.65
CA SER A 1037 1.63 -29.63 -2.46
C SER A 1037 2.06 -29.35 -3.90
#